data_AF-A0A150HPX3-F1
#
_entry.id   AF-A0A150HPX3-F1
#
_cell.length_a   1.000
_cell.length_b   1.000
_cell.length_c   1.000
_cell.angle_alpha   90.00
_cell.angle_beta   90.00
_cell.angle_gamma   90.00
#
_symmetry.space_group_name_H-M   'P 1'
#
loop_
_entity.id
_entity.type
_entity.pdbx_description
1 polymer ?
#
loop_
_entity_poly.entity_id
_entity_poly.type
_entity_poly.pdbx_seq_one_letter_code
_entity_poly.pdbx_strand_id
1 'polypeptide(L)'
;MNLPFEISNEDFFKLLKHKVHSSYSMRYVDGLAEKVAFKETIDTLKRIDNFAQEVSDDIWDAEVLISKFSNKKDQNQLEEFCNFFNGIRLQKGLIPHPEMFVHLFFRSVYETFKLLDQNLGFEIRAKDGNSVYLPFPKEKNDEYAKNAFILDSHQQLTQWRIGGIPYQRIAQLITQVRDQIDRGINEHRKQEINTFDKLNQQAKGFDHLLQIHSTIYVFAIDIQIQDFLKPRSDLLAQVGIIPVSPLADINLILASFPHLLSAITKVETYSTKDDLNLHCILTLKPSKNFSEKNSISMLQQQIQKAVGDIYHVRIRNWNEVIRRNYSKIAVGLIKSSQPKNIEAFKYWILSFFFRLDLYIQPVLSNLFKTNLSVNHNLSGEIARVRSNPPEAFNNYDGYVKDSNSMEKVLEAANKACQPFLCEKELKSVWTMRNLPKTSQAYIEAVIHYFREIESDPKKVQSMMHIEIFIETLITTKLNAFELSVSGDHELLSRSILRKAVTSLGRQFILLGESELENQAIRTIQDFQLHENGLFEKSKETSKMLTSLFTSKTSIMHINRYIFALRNIFTEIPLGNNGKSIKEIRINAYRKYKKRLEVATNLFQYLLKQDCLVFRLTVELIPKFGSIPQEKLAVLWTAFLHQAQRAKPLSWKTGYFGLWSQNEEGHFYADVFITFDHRVFTDPTSIIQLLNMRWRKFVKEKALSELELVDLSELKSFKIQGKPIMQSDEEYSLDRLVIESTNKHRKSDFLQKIIPTFLSHSIFIENSIKRRRFEYQNPDAKLLIKSSIAVVGRKKVVPKKLNKKKISSSPLAAHKDADEP
;
A
#
# COMPACT_ATOMS: atom_id res chain seq x y z
N MET A 1 19.87 -42.79 9.21
CA MET A 1 18.89 -43.17 8.18
C MET A 1 18.35 -41.89 7.57
N ASN A 2 18.79 -41.50 6.37
CA ASN A 2 18.26 -40.31 5.71
C ASN A 2 16.92 -40.68 5.04
N LEU A 3 15.82 -40.11 5.51
CA LEU A 3 14.52 -40.25 4.88
C LEU A 3 14.52 -39.42 3.58
N PRO A 4 14.26 -40.03 2.40
CA PRO A 4 14.59 -39.44 1.09
C PRO A 4 13.71 -38.23 0.66
N PHE A 5 12.80 -37.75 1.50
CA PHE A 5 11.87 -36.66 1.15
C PHE A 5 11.75 -35.55 2.22
N GLU A 6 12.74 -35.41 3.10
CA GLU A 6 12.83 -34.24 3.97
C GLU A 6 13.25 -33.00 3.19
N ILE A 7 12.46 -31.92 3.30
CA ILE A 7 12.80 -30.63 2.70
C ILE A 7 14.05 -30.02 3.34
N SER A 8 14.99 -29.51 2.54
CA SER A 8 16.18 -28.82 3.06
C SER A 8 15.82 -27.55 3.84
N ASN A 9 16.68 -27.10 4.78
CA ASN A 9 16.45 -25.85 5.52
C ASN A 9 16.32 -24.65 4.55
N GLU A 10 17.17 -24.64 3.52
CA GLU A 10 17.16 -23.58 2.50
C GLU A 10 15.80 -23.48 1.81
N ASP A 11 15.25 -24.61 1.37
CA ASP A 11 13.97 -24.64 0.67
C ASP A 11 12.79 -24.42 1.62
N PHE A 12 12.88 -24.89 2.87
CA PHE A 12 11.91 -24.62 3.92
C PHE A 12 11.73 -23.12 4.16
N PHE A 13 12.83 -22.40 4.41
CA PHE A 13 12.77 -20.96 4.65
C PHE A 13 12.34 -20.17 3.41
N LYS A 14 12.68 -20.64 2.20
CA LYS A 14 12.15 -20.05 0.95
C LYS A 14 10.63 -20.18 0.86
N LEU A 15 10.06 -21.35 1.14
CA LEU A 15 8.61 -21.55 1.13
C LEU A 15 7.91 -20.74 2.23
N LEU A 16 8.48 -20.74 3.44
CA LEU A 16 7.96 -19.99 4.56
C LEU A 16 7.93 -18.48 4.26
N LYS A 17 8.95 -17.95 3.59
CA LYS A 17 8.98 -16.54 3.15
C LYS A 17 7.86 -16.19 2.17
N HIS A 18 7.37 -17.14 1.37
CA HIS A 18 6.22 -16.94 0.46
C HIS A 18 4.86 -16.94 1.16
N LYS A 19 4.76 -17.56 2.35
CA LYS A 19 3.57 -17.49 3.21
C LYS A 19 3.41 -16.12 3.89
N VAL A 20 4.51 -15.38 4.07
CA VAL A 20 4.50 -14.04 4.67
C VAL A 20 4.32 -12.96 3.60
N HIS A 21 3.29 -12.13 3.77
CA HIS A 21 2.89 -11.14 2.75
C HIS A 21 3.62 -9.79 2.93
N SER A 22 3.92 -9.41 4.16
CA SER A 22 4.39 -8.06 4.52
C SER A 22 5.91 -7.96 4.61
N SER A 23 6.44 -6.80 4.24
CA SER A 23 7.84 -6.41 4.51
C SER A 23 7.86 -5.42 5.66
N TYR A 24 8.83 -5.55 6.57
CA TYR A 24 9.02 -4.63 7.68
C TYR A 24 9.31 -3.20 7.22
N SER A 25 9.94 -3.04 6.04
CA SER A 25 10.22 -1.74 5.44
C SER A 25 8.96 -0.93 5.06
N MET A 26 7.76 -1.54 5.06
CA MET A 26 6.50 -0.89 4.68
C MET A 26 5.69 -0.40 5.89
N ARG A 27 6.28 -0.33 7.11
CA ARG A 27 5.59 0.10 8.33
C ARG A 27 5.30 1.61 8.34
N TYR A 28 4.05 1.98 8.64
CA TYR A 28 3.68 3.34 9.02
C TYR A 28 4.04 3.62 10.49
N VAL A 29 4.53 4.83 10.78
CA VAL A 29 5.03 5.25 12.10
C VAL A 29 3.91 5.41 13.15
N ASP A 30 2.65 5.55 12.72
CA ASP A 30 1.51 5.74 13.62
C ASP A 30 0.69 4.44 13.76
N GLY A 31 1.13 3.53 14.62
CA GLY A 31 0.37 2.32 14.93
C GLY A 31 1.09 1.35 15.86
N LEU A 32 0.75 1.41 17.16
CA LEU A 32 1.11 0.46 18.21
C LEU A 32 1.24 -1.00 17.72
N ALA A 33 2.46 -1.55 17.90
CA ALA A 33 2.81 -2.98 17.92
C ALA A 33 2.05 -3.86 16.91
N GLU A 34 2.48 -3.88 15.64
CA GLU A 34 2.04 -4.94 14.73
C GLU A 34 2.55 -6.29 15.24
N LYS A 35 1.60 -7.18 15.52
CA LYS A 35 1.77 -8.51 16.09
C LYS A 35 1.95 -9.60 15.01
N VAL A 36 2.70 -9.30 13.94
CA VAL A 36 2.80 -10.16 12.73
C VAL A 36 4.25 -10.43 12.32
N ALA A 37 4.50 -11.54 11.63
CA ALA A 37 5.81 -11.80 11.04
C ALA A 37 5.96 -11.07 9.69
N PHE A 38 7.18 -10.64 9.39
CA PHE A 38 7.57 -10.03 8.11
C PHE A 38 8.52 -10.95 7.35
N LYS A 39 8.75 -10.67 6.06
CA LYS A 39 9.75 -11.39 5.27
C LYS A 39 11.14 -11.31 5.90
N GLU A 40 11.48 -10.17 6.48
CA GLU A 40 12.71 -9.91 7.23
C GLU A 40 12.76 -10.71 8.53
N THR A 41 11.60 -11.01 9.15
CA THR A 41 11.52 -11.96 10.27
C THR A 41 12.01 -13.33 9.84
N ILE A 42 11.55 -13.84 8.68
CA ILE A 42 11.96 -15.15 8.16
C ILE A 42 13.46 -15.18 7.82
N ASP A 43 13.99 -14.11 7.22
CA ASP A 43 15.43 -13.98 6.95
C ASP A 43 16.26 -13.99 8.24
N THR A 44 15.75 -13.34 9.29
CA THR A 44 16.40 -13.30 10.61
C THR A 44 16.37 -14.67 11.29
N LEU A 45 15.23 -15.38 11.26
CA LEU A 45 15.10 -16.75 11.77
C LEU A 45 16.09 -17.68 11.10
N LYS A 46 16.18 -17.62 9.76
CA LYS A 46 17.13 -18.43 8.99
C LYS A 46 18.58 -18.20 9.41
N ARG A 47 18.98 -16.94 9.61
CA ARG A 47 20.36 -16.61 10.04
C ARG A 47 20.64 -17.10 11.46
N ILE A 48 19.67 -16.97 12.36
CA ILE A 48 19.79 -17.47 13.74
C ILE A 48 19.87 -19.00 13.76
N ASP A 49 19.04 -19.67 12.96
CA ASP A 49 19.05 -21.13 12.82
C ASP A 49 20.41 -21.63 12.32
N ASN A 50 20.95 -21.01 11.27
CA ASN A 50 22.29 -21.30 10.76
C ASN A 50 23.38 -21.06 11.82
N PHE A 51 23.34 -19.92 12.53
CA PHE A 51 24.32 -19.62 13.57
C PHE A 51 24.30 -20.66 14.70
N ALA A 52 23.11 -21.00 15.20
CA ALA A 52 22.97 -22.01 16.25
C ALA A 52 23.41 -23.40 15.80
N GLN A 53 23.12 -23.77 14.54
CA GLN A 53 23.64 -24.99 13.92
C GLN A 53 25.17 -24.96 13.88
N GLU A 54 25.79 -23.86 13.44
CA GLU A 54 27.26 -23.70 13.43
C GLU A 54 27.87 -23.76 14.83
N VAL A 55 27.18 -23.29 15.87
CA VAL A 55 27.59 -23.45 17.28
C VAL A 55 27.50 -24.92 17.72
N SER A 56 26.43 -25.61 17.32
CA SER A 56 26.22 -27.03 17.60
C SER A 56 27.20 -27.95 16.88
N ASP A 57 27.68 -27.55 15.70
CA ASP A 57 28.64 -28.29 14.88
C ASP A 57 30.11 -27.94 15.22
N ASP A 58 30.33 -27.25 16.34
CA ASP A 58 31.64 -26.79 16.81
C ASP A 58 32.42 -25.90 15.82
N ILE A 59 31.73 -25.29 14.85
CA ILE A 59 32.32 -24.33 13.90
C ILE A 59 32.65 -23.02 14.63
N TRP A 60 31.74 -22.56 15.49
CA TRP A 60 31.97 -21.44 16.38
C TRP A 60 32.46 -21.92 17.74
N ASP A 61 33.70 -21.59 18.10
CA ASP A 61 34.27 -21.84 19.43
C ASP A 61 34.72 -20.50 20.04
N ALA A 62 34.31 -20.25 21.29
CA ALA A 62 34.61 -19.03 22.03
C ALA A 62 36.13 -18.80 22.22
N GLU A 63 36.91 -19.85 22.48
CA GLU A 63 38.35 -19.78 22.68
C GLU A 63 39.09 -19.54 21.35
N VAL A 64 38.61 -20.18 20.28
CA VAL A 64 39.12 -19.99 18.92
C VAL A 64 38.77 -18.60 18.39
N LEU A 65 37.60 -18.05 18.74
CA LEU A 65 37.16 -16.71 18.34
C LEU A 65 38.04 -15.63 18.98
N ILE A 66 38.28 -15.73 20.29
CA ILE A 66 39.14 -14.77 20.98
C ILE A 66 40.57 -14.86 20.43
N SER A 67 41.11 -16.06 20.20
CA SER A 67 42.49 -16.23 19.68
C SER A 67 42.66 -15.83 18.21
N LYS A 68 41.72 -16.18 17.32
CA LYS A 68 41.78 -15.83 15.88
C LYS A 68 41.63 -14.33 15.62
N PHE A 69 40.67 -13.67 16.28
CA PHE A 69 40.32 -12.29 15.95
C PHE A 69 41.04 -11.23 16.81
N SER A 70 41.83 -11.65 17.80
CA SER A 70 42.74 -10.76 18.54
C SER A 70 43.94 -10.29 17.70
N ASN A 71 44.38 -11.09 16.72
CA ASN A 71 45.45 -10.73 15.79
C ASN A 71 44.86 -10.08 14.54
N LYS A 72 44.81 -8.74 14.51
CA LYS A 72 44.22 -7.86 13.46
C LYS A 72 44.89 -7.94 12.07
N LYS A 73 45.40 -9.08 11.64
CA LYS A 73 46.20 -9.23 10.42
C LYS A 73 45.38 -9.42 9.14
N ASP A 74 44.14 -9.90 9.24
CA ASP A 74 43.25 -10.11 8.08
C ASP A 74 41.98 -9.26 8.21
N GLN A 75 41.96 -8.12 7.49
CA GLN A 75 40.84 -7.18 7.54
C GLN A 75 39.57 -7.74 6.89
N ASN A 76 39.69 -8.60 5.88
CA ASN A 76 38.54 -9.15 5.17
C ASN A 76 37.77 -10.14 6.05
N GLN A 77 38.50 -11.05 6.73
CA GLN A 77 37.88 -11.97 7.69
C GLN A 77 37.20 -11.25 8.86
N LEU A 78 37.79 -10.13 9.33
CA LEU A 78 37.20 -9.31 10.38
C LEU A 78 35.93 -8.57 9.93
N GLU A 79 35.89 -8.14 8.67
CA GLU A 79 34.71 -7.51 8.08
C GLU A 79 33.58 -8.52 7.88
N GLU A 80 33.88 -9.71 7.35
CA GLU A 80 32.93 -10.83 7.24
C GLU A 80 32.35 -11.23 8.61
N PHE A 81 33.21 -11.34 9.63
CA PHE A 81 32.82 -11.59 11.01
C PHE A 81 31.86 -10.51 11.54
N CYS A 82 32.20 -9.23 11.37
CA CYS A 82 31.34 -8.12 11.80
C CYS A 82 30.00 -8.14 11.06
N ASN A 83 29.99 -8.41 9.75
CA ASN A 83 28.79 -8.48 8.94
C ASN A 83 27.87 -9.64 9.36
N PHE A 84 28.44 -10.80 9.66
CA PHE A 84 27.70 -11.94 10.18
C PHE A 84 26.98 -11.60 11.49
N PHE A 85 27.70 -11.10 12.49
CA PHE A 85 27.11 -10.81 13.80
C PHE A 85 26.14 -9.62 13.77
N ASN A 86 26.40 -8.59 12.95
CA ASN A 86 25.39 -7.56 12.70
C ASN A 86 24.13 -8.13 12.05
N GLY A 87 24.27 -9.20 11.26
CA GLY A 87 23.19 -9.86 10.55
C GLY A 87 22.27 -10.72 11.42
N ILE A 88 22.70 -11.14 12.61
CA ILE A 88 21.90 -11.94 13.57
C ILE A 88 21.32 -11.11 14.72
N ARG A 89 21.68 -9.83 14.85
CA ARG A 89 21.09 -8.91 15.85
C ARG A 89 19.61 -8.69 15.58
N LEU A 90 18.82 -8.61 16.65
CA LEU A 90 17.37 -8.53 16.57
C LEU A 90 16.88 -7.09 16.75
N GLN A 91 16.06 -6.64 15.80
CA GLN A 91 15.19 -5.49 16.06
C GLN A 91 13.94 -6.01 16.77
N LYS A 92 13.63 -5.45 17.94
CA LYS A 92 12.46 -5.86 18.74
C LYS A 92 11.15 -5.80 17.96
N GLY A 93 11.03 -4.85 17.02
CA GLY A 93 9.87 -4.72 16.14
C GLY A 93 9.72 -5.80 15.07
N LEU A 94 10.77 -6.55 14.72
CA LEU A 94 10.74 -7.63 13.73
C LEU A 94 10.19 -8.95 14.28
N ILE A 95 10.19 -9.14 15.60
CA ILE A 95 9.79 -10.40 16.26
C ILE A 95 8.74 -10.06 17.33
N PRO A 96 7.48 -9.85 16.94
CA PRO A 96 6.47 -9.36 17.88
C PRO A 96 5.87 -10.44 18.78
N HIS A 97 5.96 -11.72 18.37
CA HIS A 97 5.56 -12.89 19.17
C HIS A 97 6.70 -13.92 19.21
N PRO A 98 7.77 -13.68 19.97
CA PRO A 98 8.89 -14.61 20.08
C PRO A 98 8.47 -16.03 20.49
N GLU A 99 7.44 -16.15 21.33
CA GLU A 99 6.86 -17.42 21.77
C GLU A 99 6.24 -18.27 20.65
N MET A 100 5.96 -17.65 19.50
CA MET A 100 5.48 -18.33 18.29
C MET A 100 6.58 -19.22 17.67
N PHE A 101 7.84 -18.82 17.83
CA PHE A 101 8.99 -19.49 17.23
C PHE A 101 9.57 -20.50 18.22
N VAL A 102 9.24 -21.76 18.01
CA VAL A 102 9.47 -22.82 19.01
C VAL A 102 10.72 -23.66 18.74
N HIS A 103 11.36 -23.48 17.59
CA HIS A 103 12.57 -24.21 17.22
C HIS A 103 13.65 -24.06 18.30
N LEU A 104 14.30 -25.17 18.68
CA LEU A 104 15.32 -25.18 19.74
C LEU A 104 16.37 -24.10 19.48
N PHE A 105 16.95 -24.09 18.30
CA PHE A 105 18.02 -23.17 17.93
C PHE A 105 17.64 -21.70 18.02
N PHE A 106 16.45 -21.35 17.53
CA PHE A 106 15.96 -19.98 17.67
C PHE A 106 15.76 -19.61 19.15
N ARG A 107 15.10 -20.47 19.93
CA ARG A 107 14.88 -20.24 21.35
C ARG A 107 16.18 -20.11 22.12
N SER A 108 17.16 -20.98 21.85
CA SER A 108 18.47 -20.96 22.50
C SER A 108 19.19 -19.62 22.30
N VAL A 109 19.18 -19.10 21.07
CA VAL A 109 19.79 -17.80 20.76
C VAL A 109 18.97 -16.65 21.35
N TYR A 110 17.65 -16.67 21.20
CA TYR A 110 16.78 -15.58 21.68
C TYR A 110 16.77 -15.43 23.20
N GLU A 111 16.68 -16.55 23.93
CA GLU A 111 16.70 -16.56 25.40
C GLU A 111 18.08 -16.12 25.93
N THR A 112 19.16 -16.54 25.26
CA THR A 112 20.53 -16.07 25.55
C THR A 112 20.69 -14.57 25.29
N PHE A 113 20.18 -14.06 24.16
CA PHE A 113 20.18 -12.62 23.87
C PHE A 113 19.47 -11.83 24.97
N LYS A 114 18.28 -12.28 25.39
CA LYS A 114 17.55 -11.65 26.49
C LYS A 114 18.36 -11.61 27.78
N LEU A 115 18.98 -12.73 28.16
CA LEU A 115 19.78 -12.82 29.38
C LEU A 115 20.97 -11.87 29.34
N LEU A 116 21.75 -11.91 28.26
CA LEU A 116 22.95 -11.07 28.10
C LEU A 116 22.59 -9.58 28.08
N ASP A 117 21.51 -9.20 27.41
CA ASP A 117 21.07 -7.81 27.30
C ASP A 117 20.44 -7.30 28.60
N GLN A 118 19.74 -8.15 29.37
CA GLN A 118 19.33 -7.83 30.72
C GLN A 118 20.53 -7.55 31.63
N ASN A 119 21.55 -8.41 31.59
CA ASN A 119 22.80 -8.23 32.33
C ASN A 119 23.52 -6.92 31.93
N LEU A 120 23.56 -6.60 30.63
CA LEU A 120 24.09 -5.32 30.13
C LEU A 120 23.34 -4.14 30.75
N GLY A 121 22.01 -4.23 30.78
CA GLY A 121 21.18 -3.19 31.39
C GLY A 121 21.50 -2.99 32.87
N PHE A 122 21.73 -4.08 33.62
CA PHE A 122 22.15 -4.01 35.02
C PHE A 122 23.56 -3.44 35.19
N GLU A 123 24.52 -3.86 34.37
CA GLU A 123 25.91 -3.36 34.41
C GLU A 123 25.99 -1.86 34.17
N ILE A 124 25.26 -1.35 33.18
CA ILE A 124 25.21 0.09 32.87
C ILE A 124 24.58 0.86 34.03
N ARG A 125 23.49 0.34 34.65
CA ARG A 125 22.84 0.97 35.80
C ARG A 125 23.70 0.96 37.06
N ALA A 126 24.42 -0.13 37.31
CA ALA A 126 25.31 -0.28 38.46
C ALA A 126 26.46 0.74 38.42
N LYS A 127 27.03 1.00 37.24
CA LYS A 127 28.02 2.06 37.04
C LYS A 127 27.50 3.46 37.40
N ASP A 128 26.19 3.66 37.31
CA ASP A 128 25.53 4.96 37.52
C ASP A 128 24.90 5.10 38.91
N GLY A 129 25.06 4.11 39.81
CA GLY A 129 24.50 4.15 41.17
C GLY A 129 22.96 4.12 41.25
N ASN A 130 22.28 3.79 40.15
CA ASN A 130 20.83 3.77 40.06
C ASN A 130 20.28 2.34 40.22
N SER A 131 19.46 2.09 41.25
CA SER A 131 18.77 0.81 41.46
C SER A 131 17.38 0.71 40.82
N VAL A 132 16.87 1.81 40.26
CA VAL A 132 15.49 1.91 39.77
C VAL A 132 15.40 1.62 38.26
N TYR A 133 14.37 0.87 37.86
CA TYR A 133 14.00 0.57 36.46
C TYR A 133 13.44 1.80 35.73
N LEU A 134 14.20 2.88 35.62
CA LEU A 134 13.87 4.04 34.78
C LEU A 134 14.41 3.87 33.34
N PRO A 135 13.77 4.48 32.33
CA PRO A 135 14.32 4.55 30.97
C PRO A 135 15.72 5.20 30.98
N PHE A 136 16.65 4.68 30.17
CA PHE A 136 17.99 5.25 30.07
C PHE A 136 17.95 6.69 29.51
N PRO A 137 18.79 7.61 30.03
CA PRO A 137 19.14 8.84 29.33
C PRO A 137 19.68 8.54 27.93
N LYS A 138 19.54 9.47 26.98
CA LYS A 138 19.89 9.26 25.56
C LYS A 138 21.33 8.75 25.34
N GLU A 139 22.29 9.28 26.08
CA GLU A 139 23.71 8.89 26.02
C GLU A 139 23.95 7.43 26.47
N LYS A 140 23.14 6.94 27.42
CA LYS A 140 23.20 5.56 27.94
C LYS A 140 22.44 4.58 27.04
N ASN A 141 21.43 5.05 26.32
CA ASN A 141 20.83 4.28 25.22
C ASN A 141 21.86 4.00 24.13
N ASP A 142 22.76 4.94 23.82
CA ASP A 142 23.83 4.71 22.84
C ASP A 142 24.86 3.70 23.36
N GLU A 143 25.21 3.71 24.66
CA GLU A 143 26.09 2.72 25.29
C GLU A 143 25.46 1.32 25.28
N TYR A 144 24.16 1.21 25.59
CA TYR A 144 23.40 -0.03 25.51
C TYR A 144 23.33 -0.53 24.06
N ALA A 145 22.94 0.33 23.11
CA ALA A 145 22.80 -0.02 21.70
C ALA A 145 24.13 -0.47 21.05
N LYS A 146 25.27 0.01 21.55
CA LYS A 146 26.60 -0.45 21.11
C LYS A 146 26.92 -1.88 21.51
N ASN A 147 26.28 -2.45 22.53
CA ASN A 147 26.63 -3.78 23.05
C ASN A 147 25.46 -4.78 23.06
N ALA A 148 24.23 -4.30 22.80
CA ALA A 148 23.01 -5.12 22.83
C ALA A 148 22.83 -5.98 21.57
N PHE A 149 22.30 -7.18 21.76
CA PHE A 149 21.87 -8.08 20.69
C PHE A 149 20.44 -7.78 20.22
N ILE A 150 19.58 -7.26 21.11
CA ILE A 150 18.19 -6.87 20.88
C ILE A 150 18.06 -5.34 21.02
N LEU A 151 17.54 -4.69 19.99
CA LEU A 151 17.43 -3.23 19.92
C LEU A 151 15.96 -2.78 19.91
N ASP A 152 15.65 -1.74 20.68
CA ASP A 152 14.33 -1.10 20.68
C ASP A 152 14.22 -0.10 19.51
N SER A 153 13.10 -0.13 18.79
CA SER A 153 12.98 0.42 17.43
C SER A 153 12.67 1.92 17.44
N HIS A 154 13.52 2.73 16.78
CA HIS A 154 13.23 3.97 16.00
C HIS A 154 14.52 4.58 15.41
N GLN A 155 15.71 4.09 15.81
CA GLN A 155 17.01 4.57 15.32
C GLN A 155 17.61 3.58 14.30
N GLN A 156 18.35 4.10 13.32
CA GLN A 156 19.12 3.26 12.41
C GLN A 156 20.10 2.40 13.21
N LEU A 157 20.15 1.09 12.89
CA LEU A 157 21.12 0.14 13.44
C LEU A 157 22.53 0.73 13.33
N THR A 158 23.12 1.10 14.45
CA THR A 158 24.56 1.40 14.48
C THR A 158 25.27 0.06 14.36
N GLN A 159 25.75 -0.24 13.16
CA GLN A 159 26.47 -1.47 12.86
C GLN A 159 27.78 -1.52 13.66
N TRP A 160 28.07 -2.70 14.23
CA TRP A 160 29.38 -2.97 14.80
C TRP A 160 30.43 -2.90 13.72
N ARG A 161 31.45 -2.08 13.94
CA ARG A 161 32.68 -2.01 13.14
C ARG A 161 33.77 -2.80 13.84
N ILE A 162 34.82 -3.16 13.11
CA ILE A 162 35.97 -3.94 13.62
C ILE A 162 36.52 -3.39 14.95
N GLY A 163 36.56 -2.06 15.13
CA GLY A 163 37.06 -1.44 16.36
C GLY A 163 36.08 -1.34 17.54
N GLY A 164 34.81 -1.71 17.36
CA GLY A 164 33.74 -1.51 18.34
C GLY A 164 32.82 -2.72 18.53
N ILE A 165 33.26 -3.91 18.10
CA ILE A 165 32.51 -5.16 18.25
C ILE A 165 32.74 -5.77 19.64
N PRO A 166 31.70 -6.21 20.36
CA PRO A 166 31.83 -6.70 21.73
C PRO A 166 32.25 -8.18 21.77
N TYR A 167 33.51 -8.48 21.43
CA TYR A 167 34.04 -9.85 21.34
C TYR A 167 33.76 -10.73 22.57
N GLN A 168 33.94 -10.18 23.78
CA GLN A 168 33.70 -10.93 25.01
C GLN A 168 32.23 -11.35 25.16
N ARG A 169 31.28 -10.49 24.77
CA ARG A 169 29.85 -10.82 24.81
C ARG A 169 29.49 -11.83 23.72
N ILE A 170 30.12 -11.75 22.55
CA ILE A 170 29.94 -12.75 21.48
C ILE A 170 30.47 -14.12 21.94
N ALA A 171 31.60 -14.16 22.64
CA ALA A 171 32.11 -15.39 23.23
C ALA A 171 31.12 -15.97 24.27
N GLN A 172 30.60 -15.13 25.18
CA GLN A 172 29.56 -15.54 26.13
C GLN A 172 28.29 -16.06 25.45
N LEU A 173 27.87 -15.42 24.36
CA LEU A 173 26.75 -15.86 23.53
C LEU A 173 26.98 -17.28 23.00
N ILE A 174 28.13 -17.55 22.39
CA ILE A 174 28.44 -18.87 21.81
C ILE A 174 28.40 -19.94 22.89
N THR A 175 29.05 -19.71 24.03
CA THR A 175 29.07 -20.67 25.16
C THR A 175 27.66 -20.94 25.69
N GLN A 176 26.87 -19.89 25.95
CA GLN A 176 25.52 -20.05 26.51
C GLN A 176 24.54 -20.68 25.52
N VAL A 177 24.66 -20.37 24.22
CA VAL A 177 23.87 -21.02 23.18
C VAL A 177 24.20 -22.50 23.11
N ARG A 178 25.49 -22.89 23.14
CA ARG A 178 25.91 -24.29 23.19
C ARG A 178 25.30 -25.01 24.39
N ASP A 179 25.44 -24.45 25.59
CA ASP A 179 24.87 -25.05 26.81
C ASP A 179 23.35 -25.22 26.73
N GLN A 180 22.64 -24.28 26.10
CA GLN A 180 21.19 -24.40 25.90
C GLN A 180 20.83 -25.45 24.86
N ILE A 181 21.58 -25.54 23.76
CA ILE A 181 21.40 -26.57 22.74
C ILE A 181 21.64 -27.94 23.35
N ASP A 182 22.75 -28.15 24.06
CA ASP A 182 23.12 -29.45 24.67
C ASP A 182 22.06 -29.94 25.66
N ARG A 183 21.46 -29.02 26.44
CA ARG A 183 20.36 -29.35 27.35
C ARG A 183 19.05 -29.69 26.61
N GLY A 184 18.76 -29.02 25.50
CA GLY A 184 17.49 -29.15 24.78
C GLY A 184 17.51 -30.15 23.62
N ILE A 185 18.68 -30.58 23.13
CA ILE A 185 18.82 -31.33 21.87
C ILE A 185 18.09 -32.67 21.90
N ASN A 186 18.05 -33.33 23.04
CA ASN A 186 17.35 -34.61 23.20
C ASN A 186 15.83 -34.45 23.10
N GLU A 187 15.27 -33.37 23.65
CA GLU A 187 13.84 -33.07 23.51
C GLU A 187 13.49 -32.64 22.10
N HIS A 188 14.34 -31.84 21.48
CA HIS A 188 14.18 -31.42 20.10
C HIS A 188 14.20 -32.62 19.13
N ARG A 189 15.18 -33.53 19.26
CA ARG A 189 15.24 -34.77 18.46
C ARG A 189 13.99 -35.63 18.64
N LYS A 190 13.40 -35.70 19.84
CA LYS A 190 12.12 -36.40 20.06
C LYS A 190 10.97 -35.74 19.30
N GLN A 191 10.92 -34.41 19.27
CA GLN A 191 9.92 -33.65 18.49
C GLN A 191 10.10 -33.82 16.99
N GLU A 192 11.35 -33.83 16.51
CA GLU A 192 11.70 -34.13 15.12
C GLU A 192 11.21 -35.53 14.74
N ILE A 193 11.57 -36.55 15.51
CA ILE A 193 11.12 -37.94 15.28
C ILE A 193 9.60 -38.02 15.20
N ASN A 194 8.87 -37.41 16.14
CA ASN A 194 7.40 -37.39 16.12
C ASN A 194 6.85 -36.71 14.85
N THR A 195 7.46 -35.60 14.43
CA THR A 195 7.09 -34.90 13.20
C THR A 195 7.36 -35.76 11.97
N PHE A 196 8.51 -36.44 11.92
CA PHE A 196 8.85 -37.37 10.84
C PHE A 196 7.94 -38.59 10.80
N ASP A 197 7.55 -39.13 11.95
CA ASP A 197 6.62 -40.26 12.03
C ASP A 197 5.24 -39.89 11.46
N LYS A 198 4.73 -38.70 11.80
CA LYS A 198 3.48 -38.17 11.20
C LYS A 198 3.59 -37.96 9.70
N LEU A 199 4.71 -37.38 9.24
CA LEU A 199 5.00 -37.20 7.83
C LEU A 199 5.04 -38.56 7.10
N ASN A 200 5.75 -39.54 7.65
CA ASN A 200 5.87 -40.89 7.11
C ASN A 200 4.50 -41.60 7.07
N GLN A 201 3.67 -41.42 8.09
CA GLN A 201 2.32 -41.96 8.13
C GLN A 201 1.45 -41.37 7.00
N GLN A 202 1.49 -40.05 6.81
CA GLN A 202 0.75 -39.40 5.71
C GLN A 202 1.30 -39.78 4.33
N ALA A 203 2.62 -39.89 4.18
CA ALA A 203 3.24 -40.33 2.93
C ALA A 203 2.82 -41.76 2.55
N LYS A 204 2.78 -42.68 3.53
CA LYS A 204 2.25 -44.05 3.33
C LYS A 204 0.77 -44.04 2.95
N GLY A 205 -0.04 -43.20 3.60
CA GLY A 205 -1.45 -43.03 3.24
C GLY A 205 -1.65 -42.54 1.81
N PHE A 206 -0.83 -41.58 1.37
CA PHE A 206 -0.80 -41.11 0.00
C PHE A 206 -0.40 -42.20 -1.00
N ASP A 207 0.66 -42.96 -0.71
CA ASP A 207 1.12 -44.06 -1.56
C ASP A 207 0.04 -45.13 -1.71
N HIS A 208 -0.65 -45.46 -0.61
CA HIS A 208 -1.76 -46.41 -0.63
C HIS A 208 -2.93 -45.92 -1.51
N LEU A 209 -3.32 -44.64 -1.41
CA LEU A 209 -4.34 -44.06 -2.28
C LEU A 209 -3.92 -44.09 -3.76
N LEU A 210 -2.65 -43.85 -4.05
CA LEU A 210 -2.12 -43.89 -5.41
C LEU A 210 -2.05 -45.31 -5.96
N GLN A 211 -1.76 -46.31 -5.13
CA GLN A 211 -1.85 -47.73 -5.50
C GLN A 211 -3.29 -48.13 -5.85
N ILE A 212 -4.28 -47.70 -5.07
CA ILE A 212 -5.69 -48.02 -5.30
C ILE A 212 -6.22 -47.33 -6.57
N HIS A 213 -5.95 -46.03 -6.72
CA HIS A 213 -6.58 -45.23 -7.78
C HIS A 213 -5.74 -45.07 -9.03
N SER A 214 -4.47 -45.49 -9.03
CA SER A 214 -3.44 -45.33 -10.07
C SER A 214 -3.09 -43.88 -10.44
N THR A 215 -4.03 -42.95 -10.31
CA THR A 215 -3.89 -41.53 -10.57
C THR A 215 -4.74 -40.77 -9.55
N ILE A 216 -4.19 -39.70 -8.99
CA ILE A 216 -4.85 -38.80 -8.05
C ILE A 216 -4.53 -37.34 -8.40
N TYR A 217 -5.33 -36.41 -7.88
CA TYR A 217 -5.09 -34.98 -8.01
C TYR A 217 -4.82 -34.36 -6.65
N VAL A 218 -3.67 -33.72 -6.49
CA VAL A 218 -3.30 -32.97 -5.27
C VAL A 218 -3.70 -31.51 -5.44
N PHE A 219 -4.50 -31.00 -4.51
CA PHE A 219 -4.95 -29.63 -4.48
C PHE A 219 -4.64 -28.96 -3.13
N ALA A 220 -3.61 -28.11 -3.11
CA ALA A 220 -3.21 -27.33 -1.95
C ALA A 220 -3.76 -25.90 -2.03
N ILE A 221 -4.37 -25.43 -0.94
CA ILE A 221 -4.96 -24.09 -0.82
C ILE A 221 -4.72 -23.50 0.58
N ASP A 222 -4.75 -22.17 0.68
CA ASP A 222 -4.83 -21.45 1.95
C ASP A 222 -6.17 -20.74 2.03
N ILE A 223 -6.89 -20.95 3.13
CA ILE A 223 -8.17 -20.28 3.42
C ILE A 223 -7.91 -19.26 4.52
N GLN A 224 -7.93 -17.98 4.16
CA GLN A 224 -7.78 -16.86 5.08
C GLN A 224 -9.17 -16.34 5.49
N ILE A 225 -9.40 -16.24 6.81
CA ILE A 225 -10.61 -15.69 7.41
C ILE A 225 -10.21 -14.45 8.20
N GLN A 226 -10.63 -13.28 7.71
CA GLN A 226 -10.24 -12.00 8.29
C GLN A 226 -10.95 -11.71 9.60
N ASP A 227 -10.24 -11.07 10.55
CA ASP A 227 -10.75 -10.69 11.88
C ASP A 227 -11.30 -11.86 12.73
N PHE A 228 -10.94 -13.10 12.41
CA PHE A 228 -11.44 -14.29 13.11
C PHE A 228 -11.02 -14.36 14.58
N LEU A 229 -9.78 -13.93 14.89
CA LEU A 229 -9.21 -13.99 16.23
C LEU A 229 -9.51 -12.73 17.07
N LYS A 230 -10.15 -11.72 16.48
CA LYS A 230 -10.45 -10.46 17.15
C LYS A 230 -11.44 -10.67 18.29
N PRO A 231 -11.12 -10.26 19.54
CA PRO A 231 -12.08 -10.32 20.63
C PRO A 231 -13.27 -9.42 20.32
N ARG A 232 -14.47 -9.98 20.16
CA ARG A 232 -15.70 -9.20 19.93
C ARG A 232 -16.50 -9.12 21.22
N SER A 233 -16.58 -7.92 21.80
CA SER A 233 -17.42 -7.58 22.95
C SER A 233 -18.90 -7.91 22.73
N ASP A 234 -19.33 -7.85 21.47
CA ASP A 234 -20.73 -7.85 21.05
C ASP A 234 -21.32 -9.29 21.06
N LEU A 235 -20.46 -10.31 20.91
CA LEU A 235 -20.83 -11.73 20.95
C LEU A 235 -20.91 -12.28 22.38
N LEU A 236 -20.19 -11.68 23.33
CA LEU A 236 -20.25 -12.08 24.74
C LEU A 236 -21.59 -11.71 25.40
N ALA A 237 -22.34 -10.76 24.82
CA ALA A 237 -23.66 -10.36 25.30
C ALA A 237 -24.81 -11.26 24.79
N GLN A 238 -24.58 -12.12 23.78
CA GLN A 238 -25.62 -12.93 23.15
C GLN A 238 -25.31 -14.43 23.17
N VAL A 239 -25.23 -15.03 24.37
CA VAL A 239 -25.01 -16.47 24.65
C VAL A 239 -23.54 -16.81 24.89
N GLY A 240 -23.25 -17.33 26.09
CA GLY A 240 -21.93 -17.75 26.56
C GLY A 240 -21.33 -18.99 25.88
N ILE A 241 -21.48 -19.13 24.57
CA ILE A 241 -20.86 -20.17 23.74
C ILE A 241 -20.32 -19.48 22.49
N ILE A 242 -19.01 -19.23 22.47
CA ILE A 242 -18.30 -18.80 21.26
C ILE A 242 -18.42 -19.95 20.25
N PRO A 243 -18.98 -19.76 19.05
CA PRO A 243 -19.20 -20.87 18.15
C PRO A 243 -17.86 -21.33 17.60
N VAL A 244 -17.41 -22.51 18.04
CA VAL A 244 -16.45 -23.37 17.35
C VAL A 244 -17.04 -23.88 16.01
N SER A 245 -18.33 -23.59 15.76
CA SER A 245 -19.09 -24.00 14.56
C SER A 245 -18.42 -23.60 13.23
N PRO A 246 -17.89 -22.38 13.01
CA PRO A 246 -17.44 -21.97 11.68
C PRO A 246 -16.32 -22.84 11.12
N LEU A 247 -15.39 -23.30 11.96
CA LEU A 247 -14.33 -24.22 11.54
C LEU A 247 -14.84 -25.65 11.33
N ALA A 248 -15.78 -26.11 12.16
CA ALA A 248 -16.44 -27.39 11.95
C ALA A 248 -17.23 -27.39 10.63
N ASP A 249 -17.92 -26.28 10.32
CA ASP A 249 -18.65 -26.05 9.09
C ASP A 249 -17.71 -26.01 7.89
N ILE A 250 -16.56 -25.33 8.00
CA ILE A 250 -15.51 -25.34 6.96
C ILE A 250 -14.96 -26.75 6.75
N ASN A 251 -14.66 -27.49 7.82
CA ASN A 251 -14.18 -28.87 7.72
C ASN A 251 -15.22 -29.79 7.06
N LEU A 252 -16.51 -29.60 7.33
CA LEU A 252 -17.59 -30.32 6.67
C LEU A 252 -17.73 -29.95 5.18
N ILE A 253 -17.60 -28.66 4.84
CA ILE A 253 -17.58 -28.19 3.44
C ILE A 253 -16.40 -28.81 2.69
N LEU A 254 -15.21 -28.79 3.29
CA LEU A 254 -14.02 -29.42 2.73
C LEU A 254 -14.21 -30.93 2.59
N ALA A 255 -14.74 -31.61 3.60
CA ALA A 255 -15.02 -33.06 3.56
C ALA A 255 -16.06 -33.44 2.49
N SER A 256 -16.97 -32.53 2.17
CA SER A 256 -17.99 -32.68 1.12
C SER A 256 -17.49 -32.33 -0.28
N PHE A 257 -16.21 -31.98 -0.41
CA PHE A 257 -15.66 -31.56 -1.69
C PHE A 257 -15.70 -32.72 -2.71
N PRO A 258 -16.13 -32.47 -3.97
CA PRO A 258 -16.32 -33.52 -4.96
C PRO A 258 -15.07 -34.38 -5.15
N HIS A 259 -15.28 -35.70 -5.20
CA HIS A 259 -14.22 -36.69 -5.43
C HIS A 259 -13.10 -36.69 -4.37
N LEU A 260 -13.32 -36.13 -3.18
CA LEU A 260 -12.33 -36.12 -2.11
C LEU A 260 -12.05 -37.54 -1.58
N LEU A 261 -10.77 -37.87 -1.54
CA LEU A 261 -10.25 -39.14 -0.99
C LEU A 261 -9.69 -38.94 0.42
N SER A 262 -8.92 -37.87 0.62
CA SER A 262 -8.26 -37.52 1.88
C SER A 262 -8.02 -36.01 1.95
N ALA A 263 -8.07 -35.44 3.16
CA ALA A 263 -7.73 -34.05 3.41
C ALA A 263 -7.07 -33.86 4.78
N ILE A 264 -6.07 -33.00 4.82
CA ILE A 264 -5.43 -32.52 6.06
C ILE A 264 -5.43 -30.99 6.08
N THR A 265 -5.62 -30.40 7.25
CA THR A 265 -5.65 -28.95 7.46
C THR A 265 -4.77 -28.51 8.62
N LYS A 266 -4.23 -27.30 8.53
CA LYS A 266 -3.34 -26.70 9.53
C LYS A 266 -3.67 -25.23 9.77
N VAL A 267 -3.74 -24.86 11.04
CA VAL A 267 -3.95 -23.47 11.46
C VAL A 267 -2.62 -22.72 11.60
N GLU A 268 -2.57 -21.55 10.98
CA GLU A 268 -1.42 -20.65 10.93
C GLU A 268 -1.84 -19.21 11.32
N THR A 269 -1.07 -18.52 12.18
CA THR A 269 -1.42 -17.17 12.69
C THR A 269 -0.33 -16.10 12.50
N TYR A 270 0.72 -16.39 11.73
CA TYR A 270 1.89 -15.51 11.62
C TYR A 270 1.77 -14.41 10.54
N SER A 271 0.75 -14.45 9.67
CA SER A 271 0.73 -13.64 8.43
C SER A 271 0.02 -12.29 8.53
N THR A 272 -1.01 -12.15 9.37
CA THR A 272 -1.81 -10.93 9.53
C THR A 272 -2.40 -10.86 10.94
N LYS A 273 -2.59 -9.64 11.45
CA LYS A 273 -3.04 -9.40 12.82
C LYS A 273 -4.52 -9.79 12.92
N ASP A 274 -4.84 -10.62 13.90
CA ASP A 274 -6.21 -11.05 14.24
C ASP A 274 -6.93 -11.91 13.17
N ASP A 275 -6.24 -12.36 12.11
CA ASP A 275 -6.78 -13.28 11.09
C ASP A 275 -6.48 -14.75 11.41
N LEU A 276 -7.28 -15.66 10.85
CA LEU A 276 -7.00 -17.10 10.83
C LEU A 276 -6.61 -17.54 9.42
N ASN A 277 -5.46 -18.20 9.26
CA ASN A 277 -5.12 -18.90 8.01
C ASN A 277 -5.22 -20.41 8.20
N LEU A 278 -5.94 -21.09 7.31
CA LEU A 278 -6.09 -22.54 7.29
C LEU A 278 -5.45 -23.11 6.01
N HIS A 279 -4.26 -23.70 6.16
CA HIS A 279 -3.58 -24.38 5.06
C HIS A 279 -4.16 -25.77 4.87
N CYS A 280 -4.62 -26.09 3.66
CA CYS A 280 -5.32 -27.33 3.34
C CYS A 280 -4.61 -28.08 2.22
N ILE A 281 -4.46 -29.40 2.38
CA ILE A 281 -4.00 -30.31 1.32
C ILE A 281 -5.12 -31.32 1.05
N LEU A 282 -5.72 -31.23 -0.14
CA LEU A 282 -6.81 -32.10 -0.57
C LEU A 282 -6.29 -33.11 -1.61
N THR A 283 -6.56 -34.39 -1.41
CA THR A 283 -6.27 -35.46 -2.37
C THR A 283 -7.57 -35.95 -2.99
N LEU A 284 -7.69 -35.78 -4.31
CA LEU A 284 -8.93 -36.01 -5.05
C LEU A 284 -8.76 -37.16 -6.04
N LYS A 285 -9.87 -37.86 -6.35
CA LYS A 285 -9.93 -38.71 -7.53
C LYS A 285 -9.94 -37.82 -8.78
N PRO A 286 -9.18 -38.15 -9.85
CA PRO A 286 -9.12 -37.32 -11.04
C PRO A 286 -10.47 -37.20 -11.74
N SER A 287 -10.81 -35.98 -12.16
CA SER A 287 -11.97 -35.69 -12.99
C SER A 287 -11.54 -34.90 -14.23
N LYS A 288 -12.08 -35.25 -15.40
CA LYS A 288 -11.76 -34.57 -16.68
C LYS A 288 -12.17 -33.10 -16.70
N ASN A 289 -13.13 -32.72 -15.85
CA ASN A 289 -13.70 -31.37 -15.81
C ASN A 289 -13.22 -30.57 -14.58
N PHE A 290 -12.21 -31.05 -13.87
CA PHE A 290 -11.69 -30.37 -12.68
C PHE A 290 -10.99 -29.06 -13.06
N SER A 291 -11.39 -27.96 -12.43
CA SER A 291 -10.80 -26.63 -12.61
C SER A 291 -10.50 -26.02 -11.25
N GLU A 292 -9.22 -25.86 -10.92
CA GLU A 292 -8.79 -25.25 -9.65
C GLU A 292 -9.42 -23.87 -9.41
N LYS A 293 -9.53 -23.04 -10.47
CA LYS A 293 -10.13 -21.70 -10.39
C LYS A 293 -11.61 -21.76 -10.02
N ASN A 294 -12.37 -22.65 -10.68
CA ASN A 294 -13.80 -22.78 -10.43
C ASN A 294 -14.06 -23.39 -9.05
N SER A 295 -13.26 -24.39 -8.67
CA SER A 295 -13.31 -25.01 -7.35
C SER A 295 -13.02 -24.03 -6.22
N ILE A 296 -12.02 -23.14 -6.39
CA ILE A 296 -11.74 -22.08 -5.42
C ILE A 296 -12.91 -21.11 -5.31
N SER A 297 -13.49 -20.67 -6.44
CA SER A 297 -14.65 -19.76 -6.42
C SER A 297 -15.84 -20.39 -5.71
N MET A 298 -16.10 -21.69 -5.93
CA MET A 298 -17.18 -22.42 -5.28
C MET A 298 -16.94 -22.58 -3.78
N LEU A 299 -15.74 -23.02 -3.38
CA LEU A 299 -15.36 -23.15 -1.98
C LEU A 299 -15.44 -21.81 -1.25
N GLN A 300 -14.94 -20.74 -1.86
CA GLN A 300 -14.99 -19.41 -1.26
C GLN A 300 -16.43 -18.95 -1.03
N GLN A 301 -17.34 -19.17 -1.99
CA GLN A 301 -18.77 -18.84 -1.81
C GLN A 301 -19.44 -19.69 -0.73
N GLN A 302 -19.18 -21.00 -0.69
CA GLN A 302 -19.77 -21.90 0.31
C GLN A 302 -19.29 -21.57 1.72
N ILE A 303 -17.98 -21.35 1.88
CA ILE A 303 -17.40 -20.98 3.16
C ILE A 303 -17.90 -19.60 3.59
N GLN A 304 -17.91 -18.62 2.68
CA GLN A 304 -18.45 -17.28 2.95
C GLN A 304 -19.90 -17.33 3.43
N LYS A 305 -20.74 -18.18 2.82
CA LYS A 305 -22.12 -18.39 3.24
C LYS A 305 -22.22 -19.03 4.63
N ALA A 306 -21.35 -19.98 4.95
CA ALA A 306 -21.34 -20.67 6.24
C ALA A 306 -20.86 -19.77 7.38
N VAL A 307 -19.84 -18.94 7.14
CA VAL A 307 -19.32 -18.01 8.16
C VAL A 307 -20.12 -16.70 8.25
N GLY A 308 -20.97 -16.42 7.26
CA GLY A 308 -21.81 -15.22 7.17
C GLY A 308 -21.03 -13.96 6.75
N ASP A 309 -21.74 -12.83 6.66
CA ASP A 309 -21.18 -11.54 6.20
C ASP A 309 -20.23 -10.88 7.23
N ILE A 310 -20.10 -11.50 8.41
CA ILE A 310 -19.33 -11.01 9.56
C ILE A 310 -17.81 -11.16 9.32
N TYR A 311 -17.42 -12.13 8.50
CA TYR A 311 -16.03 -12.45 8.17
C TYR A 311 -15.80 -12.29 6.67
N HIS A 312 -14.60 -11.92 6.27
CA HIS A 312 -14.21 -11.97 4.86
C HIS A 312 -13.33 -13.19 4.59
N VAL A 313 -13.73 -14.01 3.61
CA VAL A 313 -13.04 -15.25 3.25
C VAL A 313 -12.29 -15.06 1.94
N ARG A 314 -10.99 -15.37 1.97
CA ARG A 314 -10.13 -15.36 0.78
C ARG A 314 -9.42 -16.71 0.65
N ILE A 315 -9.47 -17.32 -0.53
CA ILE A 315 -8.77 -18.57 -0.80
C ILE A 315 -7.63 -18.35 -1.79
N ARG A 316 -6.41 -18.74 -1.42
CA ARG A 316 -5.21 -18.66 -2.26
C ARG A 316 -4.84 -20.03 -2.82
N ASN A 317 -4.61 -20.10 -4.13
CA ASN A 317 -4.18 -21.32 -4.81
C ASN A 317 -2.69 -21.61 -4.58
N TRP A 318 -2.36 -22.57 -3.71
CA TRP A 318 -0.98 -22.95 -3.47
C TRP A 318 -0.39 -23.79 -4.60
N ASN A 319 -1.21 -24.53 -5.36
CA ASN A 319 -0.70 -25.24 -6.52
C ASN A 319 -0.07 -24.27 -7.55
N GLU A 320 -0.67 -23.10 -7.76
CA GLU A 320 -0.12 -22.07 -8.65
C GLU A 320 1.20 -21.50 -8.13
N VAL A 321 1.31 -21.27 -6.82
CA VAL A 321 2.55 -20.81 -6.17
C VAL A 321 3.66 -21.85 -6.34
N ILE A 322 3.36 -23.13 -6.09
CA ILE A 322 4.31 -24.23 -6.16
C ILE A 322 4.80 -24.44 -7.59
N ARG A 323 3.88 -24.48 -8.57
CA ARG A 323 4.25 -24.65 -10.00
C ARG A 323 5.08 -23.51 -10.56
N ARG A 324 4.85 -22.27 -10.09
CA ARG A 324 5.56 -21.08 -10.61
C ARG A 324 6.96 -20.92 -10.04
N ASN A 325 7.15 -21.22 -8.76
CA ASN A 325 8.37 -20.85 -8.05
C ASN A 325 9.26 -22.03 -7.66
N TYR A 326 8.74 -23.26 -7.63
CA TYR A 326 9.46 -24.42 -7.08
C TYR A 326 9.40 -25.63 -8.01
N SER A 327 8.31 -26.41 -7.94
CA SER A 327 8.17 -27.66 -8.69
C SER A 327 6.85 -27.71 -9.45
N LYS A 328 6.95 -27.80 -10.78
CA LYS A 328 5.79 -27.97 -11.67
C LYS A 328 5.07 -29.30 -11.47
N ILE A 329 5.74 -30.29 -10.86
CA ILE A 329 5.30 -31.68 -10.77
C ILE A 329 4.88 -32.11 -9.35
N ALA A 330 5.06 -31.25 -8.34
CA ALA A 330 4.73 -31.56 -6.94
C ALA A 330 3.23 -31.47 -6.61
N VAL A 331 2.42 -30.92 -7.52
CA VAL A 331 0.99 -30.65 -7.31
C VAL A 331 0.19 -30.90 -8.58
N GLY A 332 -1.13 -31.04 -8.45
CA GLY A 332 -2.01 -31.39 -9.57
C GLY A 332 -2.08 -32.89 -9.80
N LEU A 333 -2.15 -33.32 -11.06
CA LEU A 333 -2.32 -34.73 -11.42
C LEU A 333 -1.02 -35.52 -11.19
N ILE A 334 -1.08 -36.55 -10.34
CA ILE A 334 0.04 -37.45 -10.03
C ILE A 334 -0.38 -38.89 -10.32
N LYS A 335 0.45 -39.61 -11.08
CA LYS A 335 0.25 -41.02 -11.46
C LYS A 335 1.20 -41.93 -10.69
N SER A 336 0.78 -43.17 -10.42
CA SER A 336 1.62 -44.21 -9.81
C SER A 336 2.87 -44.52 -10.63
N SER A 337 2.80 -44.33 -11.95
CA SER A 337 3.94 -44.50 -12.86
C SER A 337 4.95 -43.34 -12.85
N GLN A 338 4.74 -42.29 -12.05
CA GLN A 338 5.57 -41.09 -12.03
C GLN A 338 6.28 -40.92 -10.67
N PRO A 339 7.35 -41.70 -10.40
CA PRO A 339 8.05 -41.67 -9.11
C PRO A 339 8.58 -40.28 -8.74
N LYS A 340 9.09 -39.52 -9.73
CA LYS A 340 9.57 -38.16 -9.51
C LYS A 340 8.47 -37.18 -9.05
N ASN A 341 7.23 -37.36 -9.50
CA ASN A 341 6.11 -36.51 -9.07
C ASN A 341 5.71 -36.84 -7.63
N ILE A 342 5.72 -38.13 -7.28
CA ILE A 342 5.45 -38.63 -5.93
C ILE A 342 6.49 -38.08 -4.95
N GLU A 343 7.78 -38.19 -5.28
CA GLU A 343 8.88 -37.63 -4.49
C GLU A 343 8.76 -36.12 -4.34
N ALA A 344 8.49 -35.40 -5.44
CA ALA A 344 8.34 -33.95 -5.43
C ALA A 344 7.16 -33.49 -4.54
N PHE A 345 6.03 -34.20 -4.56
CA PHE A 345 4.90 -33.91 -3.67
C PHE A 345 5.28 -34.12 -2.20
N LYS A 346 5.91 -35.26 -1.87
CA LYS A 346 6.35 -35.55 -0.50
C LYS A 346 7.35 -34.52 0.02
N TYR A 347 8.30 -34.09 -0.82
CA TYR A 347 9.32 -33.09 -0.48
C TYR A 347 8.74 -31.67 -0.36
N TRP A 348 8.06 -31.15 -1.40
CA TRP A 348 7.66 -29.74 -1.41
C TRP A 348 6.38 -29.44 -0.63
N ILE A 349 5.46 -30.40 -0.52
CA ILE A 349 4.13 -30.17 0.06
C ILE A 349 4.03 -30.81 1.44
N LEU A 350 4.17 -32.13 1.54
CA LEU A 350 3.98 -32.82 2.82
C LEU A 350 5.10 -32.50 3.81
N SER A 351 6.37 -32.55 3.39
CA SER A 351 7.49 -32.27 4.30
C SER A 351 7.43 -30.83 4.81
N PHE A 352 7.16 -29.85 3.95
CA PHE A 352 6.93 -28.46 4.39
C PHE A 352 5.77 -28.35 5.40
N PHE A 353 4.63 -28.98 5.11
CA PHE A 353 3.47 -28.99 6.00
C PHE A 353 3.85 -29.46 7.40
N PHE A 354 4.49 -30.62 7.54
CA PHE A 354 4.84 -31.16 8.86
C PHE A 354 6.01 -30.44 9.53
N ARG A 355 7.05 -30.10 8.77
CA ARG A 355 8.25 -29.44 9.30
C ARG A 355 7.96 -28.06 9.89
N LEU A 356 6.90 -27.38 9.41
CA LEU A 356 6.44 -26.12 9.98
C LEU A 356 6.16 -26.22 11.49
N ASP A 357 5.70 -27.36 12.01
CA ASP A 357 5.37 -27.55 13.44
C ASP A 357 6.60 -27.48 14.36
N LEU A 358 7.81 -27.73 13.81
CA LEU A 358 9.06 -27.61 14.55
C LEU A 358 9.51 -26.16 14.70
N TYR A 359 9.09 -25.28 13.80
CA TYR A 359 9.55 -23.89 13.76
C TYR A 359 8.53 -22.91 14.31
N ILE A 360 7.25 -23.07 13.98
CA ILE A 360 6.21 -22.08 14.24
C ILE A 360 4.99 -22.78 14.87
N GLN A 361 4.57 -22.28 16.03
CA GLN A 361 3.29 -22.65 16.65
C GLN A 361 2.34 -21.46 16.67
N PRO A 362 1.04 -21.65 16.37
CA PRO A 362 0.09 -20.55 16.35
C PRO A 362 -0.12 -19.98 17.77
N VAL A 363 0.01 -18.65 17.88
CA VAL A 363 -0.31 -17.92 19.12
C VAL A 363 -1.81 -17.67 19.19
N LEU A 364 -2.52 -18.52 19.92
CA LEU A 364 -3.97 -18.45 20.13
C LEU A 364 -4.30 -17.93 21.53
N SER A 365 -5.43 -17.26 21.70
CA SER A 365 -5.94 -16.92 23.03
C SER A 365 -6.41 -18.20 23.75
N ASN A 366 -6.47 -18.16 25.09
CA ASN A 366 -6.90 -19.34 25.89
C ASN A 366 -8.28 -19.87 25.48
N LEU A 367 -9.16 -19.02 24.95
CA LEU A 367 -10.48 -19.38 24.43
C LEU A 367 -10.41 -20.33 23.23
N PHE A 368 -9.40 -20.18 22.37
CA PHE A 368 -9.22 -21.00 21.16
C PHE A 368 -8.28 -22.18 21.40
N LYS A 369 -7.31 -22.06 22.30
CA LYS A 369 -6.32 -23.13 22.58
C LYS A 369 -6.95 -24.47 22.95
N THR A 370 -8.08 -24.47 23.67
CA THR A 370 -8.75 -25.71 24.11
C THR A 370 -9.68 -26.31 23.06
N ASN A 371 -10.09 -25.52 22.05
CA ASN A 371 -11.20 -25.86 21.16
C ASN A 371 -10.79 -26.00 19.69
N LEU A 372 -9.61 -25.53 19.32
CA LEU A 372 -9.15 -25.47 17.94
C LEU A 372 -7.95 -26.41 17.76
N SER A 373 -8.14 -27.47 16.97
CA SER A 373 -7.04 -28.36 16.61
C SER A 373 -6.13 -27.67 15.61
N VAL A 374 -4.85 -27.51 15.96
CA VAL A 374 -3.85 -26.89 15.09
C VAL A 374 -3.62 -27.72 13.82
N ASN A 375 -3.67 -29.04 13.94
CA ASN A 375 -3.54 -29.99 12.84
C ASN A 375 -4.77 -30.90 12.83
N HIS A 376 -5.48 -30.99 11.72
CA HIS A 376 -6.71 -31.80 11.63
C HIS A 376 -6.68 -32.72 10.41
N ASN A 377 -7.15 -33.96 10.59
CA ASN A 377 -7.33 -34.94 9.51
C ASN A 377 -8.84 -35.17 9.32
N LEU A 378 -9.33 -34.91 8.11
CA LEU A 378 -10.77 -34.92 7.81
C LEU A 378 -11.31 -36.34 7.56
N SER A 379 -10.56 -37.41 7.83
CA SER A 379 -11.00 -38.78 7.60
C SER A 379 -12.34 -39.11 8.29
N GLY A 380 -12.58 -38.56 9.48
CA GLY A 380 -13.83 -38.76 10.22
C GLY A 380 -15.00 -38.03 9.56
N GLU A 381 -14.83 -36.77 9.17
CA GLU A 381 -15.82 -35.96 8.48
C GLU A 381 -16.13 -36.52 7.09
N ILE A 382 -15.12 -36.99 6.35
CA ILE A 382 -15.29 -37.65 5.06
C ILE A 382 -16.13 -38.93 5.23
N ALA A 383 -15.85 -39.73 6.27
CA ALA A 383 -16.65 -40.92 6.56
C ALA A 383 -18.10 -40.55 6.92
N ARG A 384 -18.32 -39.51 7.73
CA ARG A 384 -19.66 -39.01 8.08
C ARG A 384 -20.45 -38.50 6.87
N VAL A 385 -19.82 -37.74 5.99
CA VAL A 385 -20.46 -37.25 4.75
C VAL A 385 -20.78 -38.41 3.80
N ARG A 386 -19.96 -39.45 3.77
CA ARG A 386 -20.23 -40.65 2.96
C ARG A 386 -21.36 -41.51 3.53
N SER A 387 -21.49 -41.60 4.86
CA SER A 387 -22.54 -42.39 5.50
C SER A 387 -23.89 -41.68 5.57
N ASN A 388 -23.91 -40.34 5.70
CA ASN A 388 -25.09 -39.49 5.60
C ASN A 388 -24.81 -38.34 4.62
N PRO A 389 -24.99 -38.55 3.31
CA PRO A 389 -24.81 -37.50 2.32
C PRO A 389 -25.81 -36.36 2.61
N PRO A 390 -25.36 -35.11 2.81
CA PRO A 390 -26.29 -33.99 2.91
C PRO A 390 -27.11 -33.91 1.61
N GLU A 391 -28.43 -33.75 1.70
CA GLU A 391 -29.38 -33.71 0.57
C GLU A 391 -28.97 -32.72 -0.55
N ALA A 392 -28.12 -31.73 -0.23
CA ALA A 392 -27.58 -30.75 -1.16
C ALA A 392 -26.52 -31.28 -2.15
N PHE A 393 -25.99 -32.51 -2.00
CA PHE A 393 -24.81 -32.97 -2.76
C PHE A 393 -24.96 -34.31 -3.50
N ASN A 394 -26.15 -34.93 -3.52
CA ASN A 394 -26.42 -36.20 -4.26
C ASN A 394 -26.45 -36.07 -5.79
N ASN A 395 -25.95 -34.97 -6.34
CA ASN A 395 -26.23 -34.57 -7.71
C ASN A 395 -24.92 -34.25 -8.46
N TYR A 396 -23.94 -35.16 -8.41
CA TYR A 396 -22.72 -35.06 -9.22
C TYR A 396 -22.69 -36.06 -10.38
N ASP A 397 -23.31 -37.25 -10.24
CA ASP A 397 -23.35 -38.25 -11.32
C ASP A 397 -24.57 -38.08 -12.28
N GLY A 398 -25.63 -37.40 -11.86
CA GLY A 398 -26.79 -37.08 -12.72
C GLY A 398 -26.60 -35.87 -13.65
N TYR A 399 -25.62 -35.00 -13.36
CA TYR A 399 -25.45 -33.70 -14.02
C TYR A 399 -24.85 -33.76 -15.44
N VAL A 400 -24.40 -34.93 -15.88
CA VAL A 400 -23.82 -35.10 -17.23
C VAL A 400 -24.89 -35.38 -18.30
N LYS A 401 -26.11 -35.80 -17.91
CA LYS A 401 -27.20 -36.06 -18.86
C LYS A 401 -28.28 -34.98 -18.90
N ASP A 402 -28.47 -34.23 -17.83
CA ASP A 402 -29.39 -33.08 -17.79
C ASP A 402 -28.74 -31.75 -18.21
N SER A 403 -27.53 -31.77 -18.79
CA SER A 403 -26.83 -30.54 -19.15
C SER A 403 -27.62 -29.68 -20.15
N ASN A 404 -28.46 -30.25 -21.01
CA ASN A 404 -29.22 -29.45 -21.99
C ASN A 404 -30.46 -28.74 -21.41
N SER A 405 -31.04 -29.25 -20.33
CA SER A 405 -32.21 -28.68 -19.66
C SER A 405 -31.77 -27.70 -18.55
N MET A 406 -30.76 -28.10 -17.77
CA MET A 406 -30.10 -27.26 -16.78
C MET A 406 -29.18 -26.21 -17.39
N GLU A 407 -28.58 -26.36 -18.59
CA GLU A 407 -27.91 -25.22 -19.26
C GLU A 407 -28.91 -24.14 -19.65
N LYS A 408 -30.14 -24.47 -20.02
CA LYS A 408 -31.16 -23.44 -20.31
C LYS A 408 -31.63 -22.74 -19.04
N VAL A 409 -31.76 -23.48 -17.93
CA VAL A 409 -32.16 -22.92 -16.63
C VAL A 409 -30.99 -22.20 -15.92
N LEU A 410 -29.76 -22.70 -16.01
CA LEU A 410 -28.52 -22.03 -15.57
C LEU A 410 -28.10 -20.92 -16.53
N GLU A 411 -28.41 -20.94 -17.83
CA GLU A 411 -28.25 -19.77 -18.69
C GLU A 411 -29.28 -18.71 -18.32
N ALA A 412 -30.52 -19.09 -18.00
CA ALA A 412 -31.53 -18.16 -17.52
C ALA A 412 -31.18 -17.59 -16.12
N ALA A 413 -30.68 -18.43 -15.20
CA ALA A 413 -30.26 -18.04 -13.85
C ALA A 413 -28.90 -17.33 -13.83
N ASN A 414 -27.93 -17.71 -14.68
CA ASN A 414 -26.69 -16.94 -14.89
C ASN A 414 -26.96 -15.65 -15.65
N LYS A 415 -27.93 -15.58 -16.57
CA LYS A 415 -28.38 -14.29 -17.14
C LYS A 415 -29.06 -13.41 -16.11
N ALA A 416 -29.64 -13.98 -15.03
CA ALA A 416 -30.19 -13.23 -13.91
C ALA A 416 -29.11 -12.79 -12.91
N CYS A 417 -28.16 -13.66 -12.54
CA CYS A 417 -27.15 -13.44 -11.50
C CYS A 417 -25.77 -12.98 -11.99
N GLN A 418 -25.52 -12.85 -13.29
CA GLN A 418 -24.29 -12.21 -13.78
C GLN A 418 -24.28 -10.73 -13.33
N PRO A 419 -23.11 -10.11 -13.10
CA PRO A 419 -23.00 -8.66 -13.03
C PRO A 419 -23.41 -8.03 -14.38
N PHE A 420 -23.96 -6.82 -14.38
CA PHE A 420 -24.41 -6.15 -15.63
C PHE A 420 -23.27 -6.01 -16.66
N LEU A 421 -22.04 -5.88 -16.17
CA LEU A 421 -20.80 -5.80 -16.95
C LEU A 421 -19.92 -7.04 -16.71
N CYS A 422 -19.24 -7.54 -17.74
CA CYS A 422 -18.32 -8.68 -17.58
C CYS A 422 -16.91 -8.27 -17.11
N GLU A 423 -16.11 -9.21 -16.60
CA GLU A 423 -14.76 -8.97 -16.05
C GLU A 423 -13.81 -8.25 -17.02
N LYS A 424 -13.95 -8.50 -18.34
CA LYS A 424 -13.18 -7.81 -19.38
C LYS A 424 -13.62 -6.35 -19.54
N GLU A 425 -14.92 -6.09 -19.43
CA GLU A 425 -15.48 -4.74 -19.47
C GLU A 425 -15.03 -3.95 -18.24
N LEU A 426 -15.09 -4.53 -17.04
CA LEU A 426 -14.62 -3.92 -15.78
C LEU A 426 -13.17 -3.40 -15.88
N LYS A 427 -12.27 -4.17 -16.49
CA LYS A 427 -10.85 -3.78 -16.66
C LYS A 427 -10.65 -2.67 -17.71
N SER A 428 -11.62 -2.45 -18.59
CA SER A 428 -11.51 -1.51 -19.72
C SER A 428 -12.28 -0.21 -19.53
N VAL A 429 -13.28 -0.16 -18.63
CA VAL A 429 -14.20 0.99 -18.49
C VAL A 429 -13.49 2.29 -18.09
N TRP A 430 -12.43 2.19 -17.27
CA TRP A 430 -11.65 3.32 -16.78
C TRP A 430 -10.48 3.71 -17.70
N THR A 431 -10.47 3.24 -18.95
CA THR A 431 -9.46 3.62 -19.94
C THR A 431 -9.58 5.10 -20.33
N MET A 432 -8.45 5.83 -20.33
CA MET A 432 -8.40 7.22 -20.77
C MET A 432 -8.22 7.38 -22.29
N ARG A 433 -8.04 6.29 -23.05
CA ARG A 433 -7.70 6.34 -24.49
C ARG A 433 -8.71 7.09 -25.34
N ASN A 434 -9.99 7.07 -24.94
CA ASN A 434 -11.09 7.69 -25.67
C ASN A 434 -11.30 9.17 -25.30
N LEU A 435 -10.57 9.68 -24.30
CA LEU A 435 -10.64 11.08 -23.89
C LEU A 435 -9.69 11.95 -24.72
N PRO A 436 -10.01 13.24 -24.92
CA PRO A 436 -9.08 14.19 -25.53
C PRO A 436 -7.74 14.25 -24.78
N LYS A 437 -6.63 14.45 -25.49
CA LYS A 437 -5.28 14.56 -24.88
C LYS A 437 -5.21 15.59 -23.75
N THR A 438 -5.98 16.68 -23.85
CA THR A 438 -6.07 17.70 -22.80
C THR A 438 -6.71 17.19 -21.52
N SER A 439 -7.72 16.33 -21.63
CA SER A 439 -8.39 15.69 -20.49
C SER A 439 -7.51 14.63 -19.85
N GLN A 440 -6.80 13.83 -20.67
CA GLN A 440 -5.82 12.86 -20.17
C GLN A 440 -4.73 13.57 -19.34
N ALA A 441 -4.14 14.62 -19.89
CA ALA A 441 -3.09 15.37 -19.21
C ALA A 441 -3.59 16.16 -17.99
N TYR A 442 -4.87 16.54 -17.96
CA TYR A 442 -5.52 17.08 -16.76
C TYR A 442 -5.64 16.03 -15.67
N ILE A 443 -6.16 14.84 -16.00
CA ILE A 443 -6.32 13.73 -15.07
C ILE A 443 -4.96 13.32 -14.50
N GLU A 444 -3.92 13.21 -15.33
CA GLU A 444 -2.55 12.95 -14.88
C GLU A 444 -2.07 13.99 -13.85
N ALA A 445 -2.30 15.28 -14.13
CA ALA A 445 -1.93 16.36 -13.21
C ALA A 445 -2.70 16.28 -11.88
N VAL A 446 -3.98 15.89 -11.91
CA VAL A 446 -4.82 15.71 -10.71
C VAL A 446 -4.42 14.49 -9.90
N ILE A 447 -4.04 13.38 -10.53
CA ILE A 447 -3.60 12.16 -9.84
C ILE A 447 -2.41 12.45 -8.94
N HIS A 448 -1.49 13.33 -9.38
CA HIS A 448 -0.38 13.75 -8.54
C HIS A 448 -0.85 14.40 -7.23
N TYR A 449 -1.93 15.19 -7.26
CA TYR A 449 -2.50 15.79 -6.05
C TYR A 449 -3.14 14.74 -5.15
N PHE A 450 -3.95 13.82 -5.71
CA PHE A 450 -4.62 12.79 -4.90
C PHE A 450 -3.64 11.89 -4.17
N ARG A 451 -2.51 11.54 -4.79
CA ARG A 451 -1.44 10.76 -4.14
C ARG A 451 -0.79 11.47 -2.96
N GLU A 452 -0.78 12.81 -2.92
CA GLU A 452 -0.24 13.57 -1.78
C GLU A 452 -1.24 13.68 -0.63
N ILE A 453 -2.54 13.70 -0.91
CA ILE A 453 -3.58 13.96 0.11
C ILE A 453 -4.32 12.71 0.60
N GLU A 454 -4.12 11.58 -0.07
CA GLU A 454 -4.71 10.29 0.25
C GLU A 454 -3.64 9.19 0.14
N SER A 455 -3.50 8.42 1.22
CA SER A 455 -2.49 7.37 1.35
C SER A 455 -3.01 6.00 0.93
N ASP A 456 -4.33 5.79 0.96
CA ASP A 456 -4.96 4.53 0.57
C ASP A 456 -5.03 4.41 -0.98
N PRO A 457 -4.31 3.44 -1.58
CA PRO A 457 -4.32 3.25 -3.03
C PRO A 457 -5.71 2.96 -3.61
N LYS A 458 -6.60 2.31 -2.85
CA LYS A 458 -7.97 2.03 -3.31
C LYS A 458 -8.79 3.32 -3.41
N LYS A 459 -8.69 4.20 -2.41
CA LYS A 459 -9.35 5.51 -2.44
C LYS A 459 -8.81 6.39 -3.54
N VAL A 460 -7.49 6.42 -3.75
CA VAL A 460 -6.87 7.14 -4.89
C VAL A 460 -7.41 6.62 -6.23
N GLN A 461 -7.58 5.31 -6.39
CA GLN A 461 -8.18 4.73 -7.59
C GLN A 461 -9.65 5.16 -7.75
N SER A 462 -10.45 5.13 -6.70
CA SER A 462 -11.84 5.62 -6.74
C SER A 462 -11.93 7.11 -7.10
N MET A 463 -11.04 7.95 -6.57
CA MET A 463 -10.95 9.36 -6.94
C MET A 463 -10.57 9.54 -8.43
N MET A 464 -9.64 8.70 -8.94
CA MET A 464 -9.29 8.69 -10.35
C MET A 464 -10.48 8.29 -11.25
N HIS A 465 -11.26 7.30 -10.84
CA HIS A 465 -12.47 6.87 -11.55
C HIS A 465 -13.51 7.99 -11.65
N ILE A 466 -13.69 8.76 -10.58
CA ILE A 466 -14.55 9.94 -10.58
C ILE A 466 -14.07 10.98 -11.58
N GLU A 467 -12.77 11.30 -11.60
CA GLU A 467 -12.21 12.28 -12.56
C GLU A 467 -12.35 11.83 -14.01
N ILE A 468 -12.14 10.54 -14.29
CA ILE A 468 -12.36 9.96 -15.61
C ILE A 468 -13.84 10.06 -16.01
N PHE A 469 -14.75 9.80 -15.08
CA PHE A 469 -16.19 9.94 -15.33
C PHE A 469 -16.57 11.39 -15.62
N ILE A 470 -16.10 12.35 -14.82
CA ILE A 470 -16.36 13.79 -15.01
C ILE A 470 -15.81 14.25 -16.38
N GLU A 471 -14.57 13.91 -16.73
CA GLU A 471 -14.01 14.28 -18.03
C GLU A 471 -14.77 13.62 -19.18
N THR A 472 -15.21 12.37 -19.02
CA THR A 472 -16.06 11.69 -20.02
C THR A 472 -17.39 12.44 -20.16
N LEU A 473 -18.04 12.80 -19.05
CA LEU A 473 -19.31 13.52 -19.01
C LEU A 473 -19.24 14.88 -19.72
N ILE A 474 -18.15 15.62 -19.51
CA ILE A 474 -17.87 16.95 -20.10
C ILE A 474 -17.57 16.87 -21.60
N THR A 475 -16.90 15.81 -22.04
CA THR A 475 -16.37 15.70 -23.41
C THR A 475 -17.32 14.96 -24.36
N THR A 476 -18.10 14.01 -23.85
CA THR A 476 -19.06 13.24 -24.63
C THR A 476 -20.46 13.87 -24.64
N LYS A 477 -21.13 13.81 -25.79
CA LYS A 477 -22.57 14.13 -25.91
C LYS A 477 -23.47 12.91 -25.67
N LEU A 478 -22.89 11.71 -25.58
CA LEU A 478 -23.65 10.47 -25.45
C LEU A 478 -24.37 10.39 -24.10
N ASN A 479 -25.60 9.88 -24.09
CA ASN A 479 -26.31 9.59 -22.84
C ASN A 479 -25.74 8.32 -22.19
N ALA A 480 -26.21 7.95 -20.98
CA ALA A 480 -25.81 6.68 -20.38
C ALA A 480 -26.29 5.47 -21.20
N PHE A 481 -27.45 5.60 -21.84
CA PHE A 481 -28.02 4.59 -22.73
C PHE A 481 -28.49 5.21 -24.06
N GLU A 482 -28.10 4.62 -25.19
CA GLU A 482 -28.60 4.94 -26.52
C GLU A 482 -29.87 4.15 -26.83
N LEU A 483 -31.02 4.76 -26.57
CA LEU A 483 -32.34 4.13 -26.76
C LEU A 483 -32.75 4.02 -28.24
N SER A 484 -31.99 4.58 -29.18
CA SER A 484 -32.21 4.33 -30.61
C SER A 484 -32.08 2.84 -30.96
N VAL A 485 -31.29 2.09 -30.18
CA VAL A 485 -31.06 0.65 -30.35
C VAL A 485 -32.23 -0.20 -29.83
N SER A 486 -33.19 0.38 -29.08
CA SER A 486 -34.27 -0.37 -28.43
C SER A 486 -35.59 -0.47 -29.20
N GLY A 487 -35.76 0.26 -30.32
CA GLY A 487 -37.04 0.32 -31.05
C GLY A 487 -38.23 0.76 -30.18
N ASP A 488 -39.42 0.23 -30.49
CA ASP A 488 -40.70 0.56 -29.84
C ASP A 488 -40.99 -0.25 -28.55
N HIS A 489 -40.01 -0.98 -28.01
CA HIS A 489 -40.22 -1.77 -26.80
C HIS A 489 -40.30 -0.89 -25.54
N GLU A 490 -41.43 -0.93 -24.84
CA GLU A 490 -41.61 -0.26 -23.54
C GLU A 490 -40.90 -0.95 -22.37
N LEU A 491 -40.74 -2.29 -22.44
CA LEU A 491 -39.96 -3.08 -21.49
C LEU A 491 -38.67 -3.56 -22.16
N LEU A 492 -37.53 -3.14 -21.61
CA LEU A 492 -36.21 -3.40 -22.16
C LEU A 492 -35.58 -4.61 -21.47
N SER A 493 -35.24 -5.62 -22.27
CA SER A 493 -34.47 -6.76 -21.77
C SER A 493 -33.02 -6.36 -21.49
N ARG A 494 -32.37 -7.10 -20.59
CA ARG A 494 -30.94 -6.93 -20.28
C ARG A 494 -30.03 -6.96 -21.52
N SER A 495 -30.38 -7.77 -22.53
CA SER A 495 -29.61 -7.85 -23.79
C SER A 495 -29.66 -6.56 -24.61
N ILE A 496 -30.84 -5.91 -24.64
CA ILE A 496 -31.04 -4.62 -25.31
C ILE A 496 -30.29 -3.54 -24.52
N LEU A 497 -30.40 -3.54 -23.20
CA LEU A 497 -29.69 -2.60 -22.33
C LEU A 497 -28.16 -2.71 -22.45
N ARG A 498 -27.61 -3.91 -22.59
CA ARG A 498 -26.17 -4.11 -22.81
C ARG A 498 -25.69 -3.60 -24.18
N LYS A 499 -26.54 -3.63 -25.20
CA LYS A 499 -26.24 -3.01 -26.51
C LYS A 499 -26.39 -1.48 -26.44
N ALA A 500 -27.34 -0.99 -25.67
CA ALA A 500 -27.62 0.44 -25.52
C ALA A 500 -26.65 1.16 -24.57
N VAL A 501 -26.03 0.48 -23.60
CA VAL A 501 -25.18 1.13 -22.59
C VAL A 501 -23.89 1.67 -23.20
N THR A 502 -23.69 2.98 -23.06
CA THR A 502 -22.51 3.69 -23.58
C THR A 502 -21.33 3.54 -22.63
N SER A 503 -20.13 4.01 -23.04
CA SER A 503 -18.97 4.06 -22.14
C SER A 503 -19.26 4.89 -20.88
N LEU A 504 -19.96 6.02 -21.02
CA LEU A 504 -20.40 6.86 -19.91
C LEU A 504 -21.37 6.13 -18.99
N GLY A 505 -22.33 5.38 -19.54
CA GLY A 505 -23.27 4.57 -18.76
C GLY A 505 -22.56 3.47 -17.96
N ARG A 506 -21.55 2.81 -18.55
CA ARG A 506 -20.76 1.79 -17.86
C ARG A 506 -19.97 2.37 -16.69
N GLN A 507 -19.34 3.54 -16.87
CA GLN A 507 -18.65 4.25 -15.80
C GLN A 507 -19.64 4.64 -14.69
N PHE A 508 -20.79 5.22 -15.05
CA PHE A 508 -21.82 5.61 -14.09
C PHE A 508 -22.27 4.44 -13.22
N ILE A 509 -22.54 3.26 -13.80
CA ILE A 509 -22.98 2.07 -13.06
C ILE A 509 -21.92 1.61 -12.04
N LEU A 510 -20.65 1.63 -12.42
CA LEU A 510 -19.56 1.17 -11.55
C LEU A 510 -19.23 2.13 -10.41
N LEU A 511 -19.57 3.42 -10.51
CA LEU A 511 -19.39 4.36 -9.40
C LEU A 511 -20.17 3.95 -8.14
N GLY A 512 -21.27 3.20 -8.28
CA GLY A 512 -22.07 2.72 -7.17
C GLY A 512 -21.38 1.64 -6.33
N GLU A 513 -20.31 1.03 -6.85
CA GLU A 513 -19.47 0.03 -6.17
C GLU A 513 -18.26 0.65 -5.43
N SER A 514 -18.11 1.99 -5.49
CA SER A 514 -16.99 2.70 -4.88
C SER A 514 -17.06 2.69 -3.33
N GLU A 515 -15.94 2.33 -2.68
CA GLU A 515 -15.74 2.34 -1.21
C GLU A 515 -15.60 3.75 -0.60
N LEU A 516 -15.99 4.82 -1.31
CA LEU A 516 -15.92 6.20 -0.79
C LEU A 516 -17.06 6.46 0.21
N GLU A 517 -16.93 5.93 1.42
CA GLU A 517 -17.79 6.26 2.56
C GLU A 517 -17.50 7.69 3.03
N ASN A 518 -18.20 8.65 2.44
CA ASN A 518 -18.64 9.90 3.08
C ASN A 518 -17.57 10.71 3.86
N GLN A 519 -16.36 10.92 3.32
CA GLN A 519 -15.35 11.78 3.97
C GLN A 519 -14.90 12.98 3.12
N ALA A 520 -15.09 14.15 3.74
CA ALA A 520 -14.61 15.49 3.39
C ALA A 520 -14.72 15.88 1.90
N ILE A 521 -15.78 16.61 1.55
CA ILE A 521 -15.89 17.36 0.30
C ILE A 521 -14.63 18.22 0.13
N ARG A 522 -13.72 17.83 -0.78
CA ARG A 522 -12.43 18.52 -0.95
C ARG A 522 -12.45 19.53 -2.09
N THR A 523 -13.38 19.39 -3.03
CA THR A 523 -13.46 20.21 -4.25
C THR A 523 -14.90 20.60 -4.55
N ILE A 524 -15.09 21.67 -5.35
CA ILE A 524 -16.39 22.06 -5.90
C ILE A 524 -17.07 20.89 -6.64
N GLN A 525 -16.29 19.99 -7.24
CA GLN A 525 -16.81 18.90 -8.05
C GLN A 525 -17.36 17.77 -7.18
N ASP A 526 -16.62 17.36 -6.15
CA ASP A 526 -17.07 16.36 -5.19
C ASP A 526 -18.36 16.82 -4.47
N PHE A 527 -18.44 18.12 -4.19
CA PHE A 527 -19.65 18.74 -3.64
C PHE A 527 -20.84 18.56 -4.57
N GLN A 528 -20.69 18.92 -5.85
CA GLN A 528 -21.78 18.83 -6.83
C GLN A 528 -22.19 17.38 -7.09
N LEU A 529 -21.26 16.42 -7.10
CA LEU A 529 -21.60 15.01 -7.25
C LEU A 529 -22.37 14.45 -6.03
N HIS A 530 -22.02 14.91 -4.83
CA HIS A 530 -22.67 14.48 -3.58
C HIS A 530 -24.05 15.12 -3.42
N GLU A 531 -24.18 16.44 -3.59
CA GLU A 531 -25.48 17.14 -3.51
C GLU A 531 -26.49 16.61 -4.52
N ASN A 532 -26.03 16.20 -5.70
CA ASN A 532 -26.90 15.63 -6.74
C ASN A 532 -27.07 14.11 -6.60
N GLY A 533 -26.64 13.49 -5.50
CA GLY A 533 -26.91 12.09 -5.17
C GLY A 533 -26.32 11.07 -6.16
N LEU A 534 -25.18 11.36 -6.80
CA LEU A 534 -24.59 10.50 -7.85
C LEU A 534 -24.45 9.05 -7.43
N PHE A 535 -23.85 8.81 -6.27
CA PHE A 535 -23.54 7.46 -5.79
C PHE A 535 -24.80 6.69 -5.43
N GLU A 536 -25.80 7.35 -4.85
CA GLU A 536 -27.10 6.76 -4.55
C GLU A 536 -27.83 6.40 -5.84
N LYS A 537 -27.90 7.33 -6.80
CA LYS A 537 -28.53 7.10 -8.10
C LYS A 537 -27.84 6.00 -8.91
N SER A 538 -26.51 5.92 -8.81
CA SER A 538 -25.72 4.84 -9.41
C SER A 538 -26.01 3.48 -8.77
N LYS A 539 -26.05 3.40 -7.42
CA LYS A 539 -26.41 2.18 -6.68
C LYS A 539 -27.84 1.72 -7.01
N GLU A 540 -28.80 2.64 -7.04
CA GLU A 540 -30.18 2.36 -7.48
C GLU A 540 -30.21 1.82 -8.90
N THR A 541 -29.48 2.45 -9.82
CA THR A 541 -29.41 2.04 -11.22
C THR A 541 -28.79 0.65 -11.35
N SER A 542 -27.69 0.38 -10.65
CA SER A 542 -27.05 -0.95 -10.65
C SER A 542 -28.01 -2.03 -10.14
N LYS A 543 -28.71 -1.77 -9.04
CA LYS A 543 -29.77 -2.65 -8.51
C LYS A 543 -30.94 -2.83 -9.49
N MET A 544 -31.35 -1.78 -10.19
CA MET A 544 -32.42 -1.86 -11.17
C MET A 544 -32.00 -2.71 -12.38
N LEU A 545 -30.75 -2.63 -12.82
CA LEU A 545 -30.22 -3.37 -13.97
C LEU A 545 -29.99 -4.87 -13.70
N THR A 546 -30.19 -5.34 -12.46
CA THR A 546 -30.26 -6.77 -12.15
C THR A 546 -31.63 -7.38 -12.42
N SER A 547 -32.67 -6.56 -12.66
CA SER A 547 -33.99 -7.06 -13.03
C SER A 547 -34.01 -7.69 -14.42
N LEU A 548 -34.93 -8.64 -14.63
CA LEU A 548 -35.10 -9.32 -15.93
C LEU A 548 -35.53 -8.34 -17.05
N PHE A 549 -36.35 -7.35 -16.68
CA PHE A 549 -36.82 -6.28 -17.56
C PHE A 549 -36.79 -4.95 -16.83
N THR A 550 -36.44 -3.88 -17.56
CA THR A 550 -36.47 -2.51 -17.06
C THR A 550 -37.34 -1.66 -17.98
N SER A 551 -38.21 -0.82 -17.43
CA SER A 551 -39.02 0.06 -18.27
C SER A 551 -38.16 1.10 -19.01
N LYS A 552 -38.52 1.39 -20.25
CA LYS A 552 -37.90 2.44 -21.08
C LYS A 552 -37.99 3.80 -20.36
N THR A 553 -39.09 4.05 -19.67
CA THR A 553 -39.30 5.26 -18.84
C THR A 553 -38.25 5.41 -17.73
N SER A 554 -37.86 4.33 -17.05
CA SER A 554 -36.83 4.36 -16.01
C SER A 554 -35.44 4.62 -16.57
N ILE A 555 -35.11 4.06 -17.75
CA ILE A 555 -33.86 4.38 -18.46
C ILE A 555 -33.86 5.83 -18.96
N MET A 556 -35.01 6.35 -19.40
CA MET A 556 -35.15 7.77 -19.73
C MET A 556 -34.90 8.68 -18.53
N HIS A 557 -35.35 8.30 -17.33
CA HIS A 557 -35.04 9.05 -16.10
C HIS A 557 -33.53 9.07 -15.81
N ILE A 558 -32.82 7.96 -16.02
CA ILE A 558 -31.35 7.91 -15.88
C ILE A 558 -30.68 8.82 -16.91
N ASN A 559 -31.10 8.77 -18.17
CA ASN A 559 -30.56 9.64 -19.22
C ASN A 559 -30.81 11.12 -18.91
N ARG A 560 -32.01 11.48 -18.40
CA ARG A 560 -32.32 12.84 -17.94
C ARG A 560 -31.44 13.26 -16.77
N TYR A 561 -31.20 12.36 -15.81
CA TYR A 561 -30.30 12.62 -14.69
C TYR A 561 -28.86 12.89 -15.16
N ILE A 562 -28.33 12.06 -16.06
CA ILE A 562 -26.99 12.23 -16.64
C ILE A 562 -26.90 13.52 -17.46
N PHE A 563 -27.96 13.88 -18.17
CA PHE A 563 -28.04 15.15 -18.90
C PHE A 563 -28.05 16.35 -17.95
N ALA A 564 -28.86 16.32 -16.88
CA ALA A 564 -28.88 17.38 -15.87
C ALA A 564 -27.50 17.53 -15.20
N LEU A 565 -26.88 16.40 -14.85
CA LEU A 565 -25.52 16.38 -14.29
C LEU A 565 -24.51 16.97 -15.28
N ARG A 566 -24.57 16.62 -16.56
CA ARG A 566 -23.72 17.23 -17.59
C ARG A 566 -23.89 18.74 -17.60
N ASN A 567 -25.11 19.25 -17.62
CA ASN A 567 -25.38 20.68 -17.67
C ASN A 567 -24.81 21.42 -16.46
N ILE A 568 -24.85 20.82 -15.25
CA ILE A 568 -24.18 21.36 -14.06
C ILE A 568 -22.68 21.56 -14.31
N PHE A 569 -22.03 20.59 -14.96
CA PHE A 569 -20.60 20.64 -15.22
C PHE A 569 -20.21 21.52 -16.42
N THR A 570 -21.08 21.70 -17.41
CA THR A 570 -20.74 22.38 -18.67
C THR A 570 -21.37 23.76 -18.84
N GLU A 571 -22.61 23.96 -18.40
CA GLU A 571 -23.45 25.11 -18.75
C GLU A 571 -23.81 25.98 -17.54
N ILE A 572 -24.01 25.40 -16.36
CA ILE A 572 -24.42 26.16 -15.17
C ILE A 572 -23.21 26.90 -14.58
N PRO A 573 -23.25 28.24 -14.50
CA PRO A 573 -22.19 29.01 -13.87
C PRO A 573 -22.23 28.86 -12.34
N LEU A 574 -21.07 28.75 -11.70
CA LEU A 574 -20.94 28.68 -10.25
C LEU A 574 -20.39 29.98 -9.65
N GLY A 575 -21.08 30.49 -8.63
CA GLY A 575 -20.68 31.67 -7.86
C GLY A 575 -20.67 32.99 -8.67
N ASN A 576 -20.15 34.06 -8.05
CA ASN A 576 -20.18 35.42 -8.60
C ASN A 576 -19.30 35.63 -9.85
N ASN A 577 -18.52 34.63 -10.26
CA ASN A 577 -17.59 34.73 -11.40
C ASN A 577 -18.21 34.33 -12.74
N GLY A 578 -19.45 33.80 -12.76
CA GLY A 578 -20.19 33.48 -13.98
C GLY A 578 -19.60 32.36 -14.84
N LYS A 579 -18.68 31.55 -14.31
CA LYS A 579 -17.99 30.48 -15.06
C LYS A 579 -18.53 29.09 -14.72
N SER A 580 -18.59 28.20 -15.70
CA SER A 580 -18.97 26.79 -15.47
C SER A 580 -17.81 25.96 -14.92
N ILE A 581 -18.10 24.78 -14.35
CA ILE A 581 -17.07 23.86 -13.81
C ILE A 581 -16.04 23.50 -14.89
N LYS A 582 -16.49 23.23 -16.12
CA LYS A 582 -15.64 22.98 -17.28
C LYS A 582 -14.64 24.12 -17.51
N GLU A 583 -15.10 25.37 -17.49
CA GLU A 583 -14.24 26.53 -17.70
C GLU A 583 -13.23 26.71 -16.56
N ILE A 584 -13.67 26.47 -15.31
CA ILE A 584 -12.80 26.49 -14.14
C ILE A 584 -11.67 25.45 -14.29
N ARG A 585 -12.01 24.21 -14.67
CA ARG A 585 -11.03 23.11 -14.88
C ARG A 585 -10.03 23.44 -15.99
N ILE A 586 -10.52 23.91 -17.14
CA ILE A 586 -9.66 24.30 -18.27
C ILE A 586 -8.69 25.41 -17.86
N ASN A 587 -9.17 26.41 -17.13
CA ASN A 587 -8.33 27.52 -16.68
C ASN A 587 -7.29 27.06 -15.65
N ALA A 588 -7.69 26.25 -14.67
CA ALA A 588 -6.80 25.67 -13.67
C ALA A 588 -5.68 24.84 -14.33
N TYR A 589 -6.04 23.98 -15.29
CA TYR A 589 -5.07 23.18 -16.04
C TYR A 589 -4.11 24.03 -16.87
N ARG A 590 -4.63 25.03 -17.59
CA ARG A 590 -3.81 25.95 -18.40
C ARG A 590 -2.80 26.68 -17.52
N LYS A 591 -3.21 27.09 -16.32
CA LYS A 591 -2.37 27.75 -15.33
C LYS A 591 -1.30 26.81 -14.77
N TYR A 592 -1.69 25.59 -14.37
CA TYR A 592 -0.78 24.52 -13.97
C TYR A 592 0.29 24.27 -15.03
N LYS A 593 -0.10 24.05 -16.29
CA LYS A 593 0.81 23.79 -17.40
C LYS A 593 1.81 24.92 -17.62
N LYS A 594 1.32 26.17 -17.58
CA LYS A 594 2.19 27.36 -17.71
C LYS A 594 3.19 27.46 -16.55
N ARG A 595 2.74 27.19 -15.31
CA ARG A 595 3.62 27.18 -14.14
C ARG A 595 4.65 26.05 -14.23
N LEU A 596 4.25 24.87 -14.70
CA LEU A 596 5.13 23.71 -14.87
C LEU A 596 6.22 24.00 -15.90
N GLU A 597 5.87 24.60 -17.03
CA GLU A 597 6.85 25.02 -18.05
C GLU A 597 7.86 26.03 -17.47
N VAL A 598 7.38 27.02 -16.73
CA VAL A 598 8.23 28.03 -16.07
C VAL A 598 9.15 27.39 -15.02
N ALA A 599 8.62 26.48 -14.21
CA ALA A 599 9.40 25.75 -13.19
C ALA A 599 10.47 24.87 -13.84
N THR A 600 10.09 24.12 -14.88
CA THR A 600 10.98 23.23 -15.62
C THR A 600 12.14 24.00 -16.21
N ASN A 601 11.88 25.15 -16.87
CA ASN A 601 12.92 26.00 -17.43
C ASN A 601 13.87 26.55 -16.35
N LEU A 602 13.35 26.94 -15.18
CA LEU A 602 14.17 27.40 -14.06
C LEU A 602 15.08 26.28 -13.54
N PHE A 603 14.52 25.10 -13.26
CA PHE A 603 15.29 24.02 -12.66
C PHE A 603 16.25 23.36 -13.65
N GLN A 604 15.91 23.26 -14.94
CA GLN A 604 16.89 22.87 -15.98
C GLN A 604 18.13 23.77 -15.98
N TYR A 605 17.95 25.05 -15.65
CA TYR A 605 19.07 25.98 -15.49
C TYR A 605 19.82 25.78 -14.16
N LEU A 606 19.10 25.72 -13.02
CA LEU A 606 19.72 25.60 -11.69
C LEU A 606 20.46 24.28 -11.50
N LEU A 607 19.96 23.19 -12.09
CA LEU A 607 20.53 21.84 -12.00
C LEU A 607 21.72 21.61 -12.95
N LYS A 608 22.24 22.65 -13.61
CA LYS A 608 23.49 22.55 -14.40
C LYS A 608 24.73 22.32 -13.52
N GLN A 609 24.64 22.68 -12.25
CA GLN A 609 25.69 22.49 -11.25
C GLN A 609 25.13 21.66 -10.11
N ASP A 610 26.02 21.12 -9.27
CA ASP A 610 25.63 20.40 -8.07
C ASP A 610 24.92 21.37 -7.11
N CYS A 611 23.77 20.96 -6.61
CA CYS A 611 22.94 21.81 -5.78
C CYS A 611 22.27 21.05 -4.65
N LEU A 612 21.97 21.79 -3.58
CA LEU A 612 21.10 21.32 -2.51
C LEU A 612 19.78 22.07 -2.59
N VAL A 613 18.69 21.31 -2.77
CA VAL A 613 17.33 21.86 -2.76
C VAL A 613 16.72 21.61 -1.40
N PHE A 614 16.11 22.64 -0.80
CA PHE A 614 15.25 22.49 0.38
C PHE A 614 13.83 22.88 0.02
N ARG A 615 12.84 22.19 0.60
CA ARG A 615 11.45 22.65 0.60
C ARG A 615 11.10 23.17 1.99
N LEU A 616 10.49 24.36 2.03
CA LEU A 616 10.22 25.06 3.28
C LEU A 616 8.88 25.79 3.25
N THR A 617 8.30 25.94 4.44
CA THR A 617 7.15 26.82 4.68
C THR A 617 7.63 28.11 5.33
N VAL A 618 7.08 29.23 4.88
CA VAL A 618 7.34 30.57 5.43
C VAL A 618 6.03 31.15 5.91
N GLU A 619 5.95 31.37 7.23
CA GLU A 619 4.75 31.85 7.89
C GLU A 619 4.98 33.25 8.48
N LEU A 620 3.94 34.09 8.35
CA LEU A 620 3.76 35.33 9.08
C LEU A 620 2.25 35.53 9.25
N ILE A 621 1.74 35.10 10.39
CA ILE A 621 0.31 34.96 10.69
C ILE A 621 -0.01 35.87 11.88
N PRO A 622 -0.87 36.88 11.71
CA PRO A 622 -1.32 37.72 12.82
C PRO A 622 -2.33 36.97 13.70
N LYS A 623 -2.48 37.39 14.96
CA LYS A 623 -3.51 36.85 15.88
C LYS A 623 -4.92 37.28 15.47
N PHE A 624 -5.04 38.47 14.91
CA PHE A 624 -6.31 39.06 14.47
C PHE A 624 -6.20 39.56 13.03
N GLY A 625 -7.27 39.42 12.24
CA GLY A 625 -7.30 39.83 10.84
C GLY A 625 -6.46 38.93 9.91
N SER A 626 -6.16 39.41 8.70
CA SER A 626 -5.31 38.68 7.74
C SER A 626 -4.37 39.64 7.04
N ILE A 627 -3.14 39.18 6.74
CA ILE A 627 -2.19 39.96 5.95
C ILE A 627 -2.46 39.66 4.47
N PRO A 628 -2.71 40.68 3.63
CA PRO A 628 -2.87 40.48 2.20
C PRO A 628 -1.63 39.84 1.58
N GLN A 629 -1.84 38.93 0.65
CA GLN A 629 -0.78 38.22 -0.07
C GLN A 629 0.24 39.17 -0.71
N GLU A 630 -0.19 40.33 -1.18
CA GLU A 630 0.68 41.32 -1.83
C GLU A 630 1.69 41.92 -0.86
N LYS A 631 1.25 42.26 0.37
CA LYS A 631 2.15 42.71 1.44
C LYS A 631 3.13 41.61 1.85
N LEU A 632 2.66 40.36 1.97
CA LEU A 632 3.55 39.22 2.26
C LEU A 632 4.59 38.98 1.16
N ALA A 633 4.22 39.17 -0.11
CA ALA A 633 5.15 39.05 -1.24
C ALA A 633 6.25 40.12 -1.22
N VAL A 634 5.90 41.35 -0.83
CA VAL A 634 6.87 42.44 -0.62
C VAL A 634 7.83 42.09 0.52
N LEU A 635 7.31 41.64 1.66
CA LEU A 635 8.11 41.26 2.83
C LEU A 635 9.03 40.07 2.55
N TRP A 636 8.52 39.02 1.90
CA TRP A 636 9.31 37.87 1.47
C TRP A 636 10.47 38.30 0.54
N THR A 637 10.18 39.17 -0.42
CA THR A 637 11.19 39.70 -1.33
C THR A 637 12.23 40.53 -0.57
N ALA A 638 11.79 41.41 0.33
CA ALA A 638 12.67 42.23 1.15
C ALA A 638 13.59 41.37 2.04
N PHE A 639 13.07 40.32 2.67
CA PHE A 639 13.86 39.36 3.43
C PHE A 639 14.95 38.70 2.58
N LEU A 640 14.57 38.17 1.41
CA LEU A 640 15.52 37.54 0.50
C LEU A 640 16.59 38.51 -0.01
N HIS A 641 16.28 39.80 -0.15
CA HIS A 641 17.24 40.83 -0.55
C HIS A 641 18.17 41.26 0.58
N GLN A 642 17.62 41.52 1.77
CA GLN A 642 18.39 41.98 2.93
C GLN A 642 19.35 40.90 3.42
N ALA A 643 18.92 39.64 3.41
CA ALA A 643 19.70 38.54 3.91
C ALA A 643 20.65 37.90 2.88
N GLN A 644 20.64 38.35 1.61
CA GLN A 644 21.56 37.90 0.55
C GLN A 644 23.04 38.16 0.86
N ARG A 645 23.35 39.14 1.71
CA ARG A 645 24.74 39.49 2.07
C ARG A 645 25.36 38.56 3.10
N ALA A 646 24.63 37.57 3.60
CA ALA A 646 25.12 36.74 4.69
C ALA A 646 24.61 35.28 4.59
N LYS A 647 25.25 34.33 5.29
CA LYS A 647 24.94 32.88 5.22
C LYS A 647 23.62 32.48 5.93
N PRO A 648 22.73 31.67 5.35
CA PRO A 648 22.97 30.84 4.18
C PRO A 648 22.49 31.48 2.87
N LEU A 649 21.76 32.59 2.91
CA LEU A 649 21.13 33.20 1.71
C LEU A 649 22.14 33.78 0.70
N SER A 650 23.39 34.04 1.10
CA SER A 650 24.51 34.33 0.19
C SER A 650 24.86 33.19 -0.76
N TRP A 651 24.44 31.97 -0.46
CA TRP A 651 24.68 30.76 -1.27
C TRP A 651 23.46 30.36 -2.10
N LYS A 652 22.35 31.10 -2.00
CA LYS A 652 21.11 30.81 -2.72
C LYS A 652 21.32 31.05 -4.22
N THR A 653 21.06 30.04 -5.04
CA THR A 653 21.09 30.13 -6.50
C THR A 653 19.72 30.44 -7.09
N GLY A 654 18.62 29.99 -6.47
CA GLY A 654 17.26 30.31 -6.92
C GLY A 654 16.19 29.88 -5.93
N TYR A 655 14.93 30.24 -6.22
CA TYR A 655 13.76 29.70 -5.52
C TYR A 655 12.55 29.59 -6.44
N PHE A 656 11.65 28.67 -6.09
CA PHE A 656 10.39 28.39 -6.76
C PHE A 656 9.33 27.99 -5.74
N GLY A 657 8.12 28.51 -5.81
CA GLY A 657 7.08 28.15 -4.85
C GLY A 657 5.70 28.70 -5.18
N LEU A 658 4.79 28.52 -4.23
CA LEU A 658 3.40 28.97 -4.32
C LEU A 658 3.00 29.66 -3.02
N TRP A 659 2.11 30.64 -3.12
CA TRP A 659 1.33 31.11 -1.98
C TRP A 659 0.16 30.14 -1.74
N SER A 660 0.04 29.67 -0.50
CA SER A 660 -1.02 28.77 -0.05
C SER A 660 -1.78 29.42 1.10
N GLN A 661 -3.02 28.99 1.34
CA GLN A 661 -3.80 29.38 2.51
C GLN A 661 -3.93 28.22 3.48
N ASN A 662 -3.92 28.51 4.77
CA ASN A 662 -4.31 27.54 5.80
C ASN A 662 -5.84 27.51 5.97
N GLU A 663 -6.33 26.63 6.84
CA GLU A 663 -7.77 26.46 7.11
C GLU A 663 -8.45 27.77 7.54
N GLU A 664 -7.74 28.54 8.37
CA GLU A 664 -8.16 29.87 8.88
C GLU A 664 -8.11 30.97 7.81
N GLY A 665 -7.57 30.71 6.62
CA GLY A 665 -7.50 31.66 5.50
C GLY A 665 -6.25 32.56 5.50
N HIS A 666 -5.28 32.32 6.38
CA HIS A 666 -4.01 33.03 6.37
C HIS A 666 -3.08 32.50 5.28
N PHE A 667 -2.41 33.42 4.59
CA PHE A 667 -1.43 33.09 3.56
C PHE A 667 -0.07 32.68 4.15
N TYR A 668 0.54 31.67 3.55
CA TYR A 668 1.93 31.27 3.80
C TYR A 668 2.60 30.88 2.47
N ALA A 669 3.92 30.89 2.41
CA ALA A 669 4.65 30.45 1.23
C ALA A 669 5.14 29.01 1.39
N ASP A 670 4.88 28.14 0.41
CA ASP A 670 5.51 26.81 0.27
C ASP A 670 6.53 26.91 -0.88
N VAL A 671 7.81 26.77 -0.57
CA VAL A 671 8.90 27.19 -1.45
C VAL A 671 10.02 26.15 -1.49
N PHE A 672 10.44 25.79 -2.69
CA PHE A 672 11.75 25.22 -2.96
C PHE A 672 12.80 26.32 -3.05
N ILE A 673 13.85 26.22 -2.24
CA ILE A 673 15.03 27.08 -2.32
C ILE A 673 16.23 26.22 -2.72
N THR A 674 17.01 26.72 -3.67
CA THR A 674 18.19 26.02 -4.19
C THR A 674 19.44 26.75 -3.75
N PHE A 675 20.42 25.99 -3.26
CA PHE A 675 21.74 26.46 -2.89
C PHE A 675 22.82 25.76 -3.72
N ASP A 676 23.97 26.41 -3.91
CA ASP A 676 25.14 25.78 -4.53
C ASP A 676 25.92 24.87 -3.55
N HIS A 677 26.94 24.21 -4.07
CA HIS A 677 27.80 23.25 -3.35
C HIS A 677 28.41 23.77 -2.04
N ARG A 678 28.49 25.10 -1.82
CA ARG A 678 29.07 25.68 -0.59
C ARG A 678 28.24 25.34 0.65
N VAL A 679 26.98 24.95 0.48
CA VAL A 679 26.11 24.51 1.58
C VAL A 679 26.41 23.08 2.05
N PHE A 680 27.11 22.26 1.27
CA PHE A 680 27.36 20.85 1.61
C PHE A 680 28.17 20.64 2.89
N THR A 681 28.85 21.66 3.39
CA THR A 681 29.65 21.58 4.63
C THR A 681 28.81 21.43 5.89
N ASP A 682 27.59 21.99 5.92
CA ASP A 682 26.65 21.86 7.04
C ASP A 682 25.20 22.02 6.54
N PRO A 683 24.65 20.99 5.89
CA PRO A 683 23.29 21.05 5.35
C PRO A 683 22.22 21.00 6.45
N THR A 684 22.56 20.54 7.65
CA THR A 684 21.64 20.35 8.78
C THR A 684 21.25 21.64 9.47
N SER A 685 22.12 22.65 9.50
CA SER A 685 21.84 23.93 10.17
C SER A 685 21.09 24.95 9.31
N ILE A 686 20.95 24.71 7.99
CA ILE A 686 20.45 25.71 7.03
C ILE A 686 19.05 26.22 7.38
N ILE A 687 18.10 25.34 7.69
CA ILE A 687 16.73 25.74 8.06
C ILE A 687 16.72 26.51 9.37
N GLN A 688 17.52 26.10 10.35
CA GLN A 688 17.64 26.79 11.64
C GLN A 688 18.18 28.22 11.45
N LEU A 689 19.21 28.38 10.61
CA LEU A 689 19.79 29.68 10.27
C LEU A 689 18.79 30.57 9.50
N LEU A 690 18.05 30.00 8.54
CA LEU A 690 16.98 30.71 7.82
C LEU A 690 15.89 31.20 8.77
N ASN A 691 15.42 30.34 9.68
CA ASN A 691 14.39 30.68 10.66
C ASN A 691 14.86 31.76 11.65
N MET A 692 16.09 31.67 12.15
CA MET A 692 16.68 32.69 13.03
C MET A 692 16.69 34.06 12.35
N ARG A 693 17.06 34.10 11.06
CA ARG A 693 17.05 35.35 10.29
C ARG A 693 15.68 35.86 9.96
N TRP A 694 14.75 34.96 9.64
CA TRP A 694 13.37 35.35 9.41
C TRP A 694 12.80 36.04 10.65
N ARG A 695 13.01 35.45 11.83
CA ARG A 695 12.60 36.06 13.11
C ARG A 695 13.25 37.41 13.35
N LYS A 696 14.55 37.55 13.05
CA LYS A 696 15.25 38.84 13.16
C LYS A 696 14.66 39.89 12.21
N PHE A 697 14.44 39.53 10.94
CA PHE A 697 13.80 40.40 9.94
C PHE A 697 12.39 40.82 10.35
N VAL A 698 11.60 39.89 10.90
CA VAL A 698 10.24 40.20 11.36
C VAL A 698 10.28 41.25 12.46
N LYS A 699 11.15 41.08 13.46
CA LYS A 699 11.34 42.03 14.57
C LYS A 699 11.80 43.40 14.11
N GLU A 700 12.80 43.45 13.23
CA GLU A 700 13.49 44.70 12.88
C GLU A 700 12.79 45.49 11.78
N LYS A 701 11.96 44.84 10.95
CA LYS A 701 11.42 45.46 9.74
C LYS A 701 9.98 45.10 9.43
N ALA A 702 9.58 43.83 9.54
CA ALA A 702 8.24 43.44 9.10
C ALA A 702 7.13 44.03 9.99
N LEU A 703 7.36 44.19 11.30
CA LEU A 703 6.38 44.80 12.21
C LEU A 703 6.04 46.25 11.82
N SER A 704 7.05 47.08 11.52
CA SER A 704 6.79 48.48 11.14
C SER A 704 6.07 48.59 9.79
N GLU A 705 6.43 47.74 8.82
CA GLU A 705 5.79 47.69 7.49
C GLU A 705 4.34 47.16 7.54
N LEU A 706 3.99 46.43 8.60
CA LEU A 706 2.66 45.91 8.85
C LEU A 706 1.85 46.75 9.85
N GLU A 707 2.42 47.83 10.38
CA GLU A 707 1.80 48.69 11.40
C GLU A 707 1.38 47.93 12.68
N LEU A 708 2.14 46.89 13.05
CA LEU A 708 1.91 46.08 14.25
C LEU A 708 2.77 46.59 15.41
N VAL A 709 2.21 46.62 16.63
CA VAL A 709 2.86 47.22 17.81
C VAL A 709 4.02 46.35 18.31
N ASP A 710 3.80 45.04 18.43
CA ASP A 710 4.83 44.10 18.86
C ASP A 710 4.60 42.67 18.36
N LEU A 711 5.52 41.76 18.72
CA LEU A 711 5.44 40.34 18.36
C LEU A 711 4.27 39.60 18.99
N SER A 712 3.69 40.14 20.07
CA SER A 712 2.53 39.53 20.73
C SER A 712 1.29 39.58 19.84
N GLU A 713 1.26 40.41 18.79
CA GLU A 713 0.19 40.44 17.79
C GLU A 713 0.32 39.34 16.73
N LEU A 714 1.40 38.56 16.73
CA LEU A 714 1.61 37.46 15.78
C LEU A 714 1.32 36.10 16.42
N LYS A 715 0.54 35.28 15.71
CA LYS A 715 0.26 33.87 16.05
C LYS A 715 1.40 32.95 15.61
N SER A 716 1.97 33.20 14.42
CA SER A 716 3.12 32.43 13.91
C SER A 716 4.03 33.29 13.05
N PHE A 717 5.34 33.18 13.21
CA PHE A 717 6.33 33.81 12.32
C PHE A 717 7.61 32.97 12.28
N LYS A 718 7.68 32.02 11.34
CA LYS A 718 8.74 31.01 11.30
C LYS A 718 9.00 30.52 9.88
N ILE A 719 10.21 30.01 9.69
CA ILE A 719 10.56 29.15 8.55
C ILE A 719 10.71 27.73 9.07
N GLN A 720 10.09 26.76 8.40
CA GLN A 720 10.19 25.34 8.75
C GLN A 720 10.47 24.49 7.52
N GLY A 721 11.19 23.39 7.70
CA GLY A 721 11.39 22.38 6.67
C GLY A 721 10.10 21.61 6.39
N LYS A 722 9.90 21.24 5.13
CA LYS A 722 8.80 20.40 4.68
C LYS A 722 9.35 19.30 3.78
N PRO A 723 8.86 18.05 3.86
CA PRO A 723 9.29 16.98 2.97
C PRO A 723 9.26 17.39 1.51
N ILE A 724 10.32 17.08 0.75
CA ILE A 724 10.43 17.40 -0.68
C ILE A 724 9.20 16.87 -1.42
N MET A 725 8.77 15.65 -1.10
CA MET A 725 7.52 15.05 -1.56
C MET A 725 6.97 14.13 -0.46
N GLN A 726 5.69 14.28 -0.07
CA GLN A 726 5.14 13.50 1.05
C GLN A 726 4.74 12.09 0.62
N SER A 727 4.32 11.93 -0.63
CA SER A 727 3.84 10.67 -1.19
C SER A 727 4.93 9.67 -1.58
N ASP A 728 6.21 9.98 -1.32
CA ASP A 728 7.35 9.13 -1.65
C ASP A 728 8.40 9.13 -0.55
N GLU A 729 8.67 7.95 0.00
CA GLU A 729 9.63 7.74 1.09
C GLU A 729 11.05 8.16 0.73
N GLU A 730 11.47 8.03 -0.54
CA GLU A 730 12.80 8.48 -1.01
C GLU A 730 12.99 9.98 -0.82
N TYR A 731 11.90 10.75 -0.89
CA TYR A 731 11.88 12.22 -0.86
C TYR A 731 11.23 12.78 0.42
N SER A 732 11.19 11.97 1.48
CA SER A 732 10.59 12.29 2.79
C SER A 732 11.37 13.35 3.60
N LEU A 733 12.64 13.56 3.28
CA LEU A 733 13.45 14.62 3.90
C LEU A 733 13.07 16.00 3.38
N ASP A 734 13.39 17.05 4.14
CA ASP A 734 13.19 18.45 3.76
C ASP A 734 14.23 18.99 2.75
N ARG A 735 15.17 18.13 2.35
CA ARG A 735 16.30 18.45 1.48
C ARG A 735 16.62 17.34 0.49
N LEU A 736 17.14 17.72 -0.66
CA LEU A 736 17.56 16.81 -1.73
C LEU A 736 18.86 17.30 -2.39
N VAL A 737 19.89 16.45 -2.38
CA VAL A 737 21.14 16.67 -3.13
C VAL A 737 20.92 16.24 -4.57
N ILE A 738 21.16 17.15 -5.51
CA ILE A 738 21.09 16.86 -6.94
C ILE A 738 22.43 17.20 -7.57
N GLU A 739 23.17 16.16 -7.94
CA GLU A 739 24.43 16.25 -8.66
C GLU A 739 24.18 16.56 -10.14
N SER A 740 25.06 17.36 -10.73
CA SER A 740 25.03 17.74 -12.13
C SER A 740 25.22 16.54 -13.09
N THR A 741 25.82 15.45 -12.64
CA THR A 741 26.02 14.22 -13.42
C THR A 741 24.87 13.23 -13.27
N ASN A 742 24.05 13.34 -12.22
CA ASN A 742 22.99 12.39 -11.92
C ASN A 742 21.72 12.66 -12.74
N LYS A 743 21.66 12.06 -13.94
CA LYS A 743 20.54 12.22 -14.88
C LYS A 743 19.20 11.72 -14.31
N HIS A 744 19.22 10.62 -13.54
CA HIS A 744 18.02 10.02 -12.96
C HIS A 744 17.35 10.98 -11.97
N ARG A 745 18.12 11.47 -10.98
CA ARG A 745 17.60 12.36 -9.94
C ARG A 745 17.13 13.71 -10.47
N LYS A 746 17.77 14.23 -11.53
CA LYS A 746 17.26 15.41 -12.25
C LYS A 746 15.94 15.13 -12.95
N SER A 747 15.80 13.95 -13.57
CA SER A 747 14.56 13.53 -14.22
C SER A 747 13.43 13.42 -13.20
N ASP A 748 13.67 12.76 -12.06
CA ASP A 748 12.69 12.63 -10.98
C ASP A 748 12.26 14.00 -10.46
N PHE A 749 13.21 14.92 -10.24
CA PHE A 749 12.88 16.26 -9.77
C PHE A 749 11.96 17.00 -10.74
N LEU A 750 12.25 16.93 -12.04
CA LEU A 750 11.50 17.66 -13.08
C LEU A 750 10.18 16.98 -13.49
N GLN A 751 10.12 15.65 -13.48
CA GLN A 751 8.99 14.88 -14.01
C GLN A 751 8.08 14.31 -12.92
N LYS A 752 8.53 14.28 -11.66
CA LYS A 752 7.76 13.76 -10.53
C LYS A 752 7.53 14.82 -9.47
N ILE A 753 8.60 15.38 -8.88
CA ILE A 753 8.50 16.26 -7.71
C ILE A 753 7.82 17.59 -8.06
N ILE A 754 8.29 18.31 -9.08
CA ILE A 754 7.72 19.61 -9.48
C ILE A 754 6.27 19.48 -9.99
N PRO A 755 5.92 18.51 -10.85
CA PRO A 755 4.53 18.25 -11.22
C PRO A 755 3.61 17.99 -10.02
N THR A 756 4.08 17.20 -9.05
CA THR A 756 3.34 16.92 -7.81
C THR A 756 3.17 18.15 -6.94
N PHE A 757 4.21 18.95 -6.74
CA PHE A 757 4.10 20.19 -5.99
C PHE A 757 3.09 21.17 -6.61
N LEU A 758 3.11 21.28 -7.94
CA LEU A 758 2.24 22.21 -8.66
C LEU A 758 0.79 21.76 -8.77
N SER A 759 0.51 20.46 -8.63
CA SER A 759 -0.85 19.90 -8.75
C SER A 759 -1.80 20.47 -7.69
N HIS A 760 -1.29 20.80 -6.51
CA HIS A 760 -2.01 21.52 -5.46
C HIS A 760 -2.66 22.81 -5.97
N SER A 761 -2.02 23.48 -6.94
CA SER A 761 -2.53 24.72 -7.50
C SER A 761 -3.74 24.55 -8.45
N ILE A 762 -4.11 23.30 -8.78
CA ILE A 762 -5.33 22.96 -9.51
C ILE A 762 -6.56 23.04 -8.58
N PHE A 763 -6.37 22.78 -7.28
CA PHE A 763 -7.45 22.62 -6.30
C PHE A 763 -7.50 23.71 -5.22
N ILE A 764 -6.35 24.28 -4.81
CA ILE A 764 -6.26 25.34 -3.78
C ILE A 764 -7.10 26.58 -4.16
N GLU A 765 -7.26 26.85 -5.46
CA GLU A 765 -8.01 28.01 -5.96
C GLU A 765 -9.53 27.74 -6.08
N ASN A 766 -9.98 26.50 -5.81
CA ASN A 766 -11.34 26.00 -6.11
C ASN A 766 -12.01 25.27 -4.93
N SER A 767 -11.53 25.41 -3.69
CA SER A 767 -12.16 24.80 -2.51
C SER A 767 -13.33 25.64 -1.99
N ILE A 768 -14.52 25.05 -1.83
CA ILE A 768 -15.66 25.69 -1.16
C ILE A 768 -15.33 25.79 0.35
N LYS A 769 -15.09 26.99 0.87
CA LYS A 769 -15.12 27.20 2.33
C LYS A 769 -16.60 27.29 2.77
N ARG A 770 -17.00 26.44 3.72
CA ARG A 770 -18.32 26.50 4.38
C ARG A 770 -18.49 27.87 5.05
N ARG A 771 -19.62 28.53 4.74
CA ARG A 771 -20.23 29.74 5.34
C ARG A 771 -19.72 31.13 4.89
N ARG A 772 -20.68 31.88 4.30
CA ARG A 772 -20.86 33.35 4.29
C ARG A 772 -19.61 34.18 4.59
N PHE A 773 -18.70 34.32 3.63
CA PHE A 773 -17.93 35.56 3.47
C PHE A 773 -17.63 35.76 1.99
N GLU A 774 -18.10 36.88 1.47
CA GLU A 774 -17.71 37.44 0.19
C GLU A 774 -16.21 37.77 0.25
N TYR A 775 -15.36 36.94 -0.36
CA TYR A 775 -14.01 37.37 -0.70
C TYR A 775 -13.66 36.96 -2.11
N GLN A 776 -13.22 37.96 -2.86
CA GLN A 776 -12.76 37.86 -4.24
C GLN A 776 -11.58 36.89 -4.34
N ASN A 777 -11.71 35.94 -5.27
CA ASN A 777 -10.66 35.21 -5.99
C ASN A 777 -9.20 35.46 -5.55
N PRO A 778 -8.60 34.60 -4.71
CA PRO A 778 -7.15 34.60 -4.54
C PRO A 778 -6.51 33.63 -5.53
N ASP A 779 -6.09 34.15 -6.68
CA ASP A 779 -5.15 33.45 -7.57
C ASP A 779 -3.86 33.16 -6.79
N ALA A 780 -3.52 31.89 -6.51
CA ALA A 780 -2.26 31.52 -5.84
C ALA A 780 -1.06 31.95 -6.70
N LYS A 781 -0.47 33.12 -6.46
CA LYS A 781 0.58 33.65 -7.35
C LYS A 781 1.85 32.78 -7.25
N LEU A 782 2.50 32.56 -8.40
CA LEU A 782 3.76 31.82 -8.49
C LEU A 782 4.90 32.65 -7.86
N LEU A 783 5.67 32.03 -6.98
CA LEU A 783 6.91 32.57 -6.44
C LEU A 783 8.08 32.07 -7.29
N ILE A 784 8.82 32.96 -7.94
CA ILE A 784 9.98 32.55 -8.75
C ILE A 784 11.07 33.62 -8.81
N LYS A 785 12.31 33.21 -8.61
CA LYS A 785 13.50 34.03 -8.92
C LYS A 785 14.74 33.16 -9.07
N SER A 786 15.59 33.52 -10.02
CA SER A 786 16.96 33.02 -10.12
C SER A 786 17.93 34.13 -9.73
N SER A 787 19.00 33.77 -9.02
CA SER A 787 20.11 34.67 -8.68
C SER A 787 21.15 34.74 -9.80
N ILE A 788 21.05 33.81 -10.76
CA ILE A 788 21.86 33.80 -11.96
C ILE A 788 20.91 34.15 -13.11
N ALA A 789 21.22 35.21 -13.86
CA ALA A 789 20.35 35.73 -14.90
C ALA A 789 19.96 34.62 -15.89
N VAL A 790 18.67 34.31 -15.98
CA VAL A 790 18.14 33.47 -17.05
C VAL A 790 18.27 34.28 -18.33
N VAL A 791 19.30 33.98 -19.12
CA VAL A 791 19.51 34.59 -20.43
C VAL A 791 18.32 34.25 -21.34
N GLY A 792 17.59 35.28 -21.75
CA GLY A 792 16.79 35.26 -22.98
C GLY A 792 15.29 34.99 -22.86
N ARG A 793 14.49 35.94 -22.33
CA ARG A 793 13.20 36.23 -22.95
C ARG A 793 13.45 37.22 -24.08
N LYS A 794 13.63 36.73 -25.31
CA LYS A 794 13.37 37.57 -26.50
C LYS A 794 11.91 37.99 -26.41
N LYS A 795 11.66 39.25 -26.05
CA LYS A 795 10.38 39.91 -26.33
C LYS A 795 10.19 39.81 -27.84
N VAL A 796 9.30 38.95 -28.30
CA VAL A 796 8.64 39.15 -29.60
C VAL A 796 7.80 40.41 -29.40
N VAL A 797 8.38 41.56 -29.72
CA VAL A 797 7.64 42.79 -29.90
C VAL A 797 6.77 42.55 -31.14
N PRO A 798 5.43 42.56 -31.04
CA PRO A 798 4.62 42.54 -32.25
C PRO A 798 4.97 43.80 -33.04
N LYS A 799 5.35 43.62 -34.31
CA LYS A 799 5.55 44.71 -35.26
C LYS A 799 4.37 45.66 -35.15
N LYS A 800 4.64 46.93 -34.84
CA LYS A 800 3.68 48.02 -35.01
C LYS A 800 3.28 48.02 -36.49
N LEU A 801 2.09 47.49 -36.79
CA LEU A 801 1.40 47.85 -38.02
C LEU A 801 0.93 49.30 -37.87
N ASN A 802 1.43 50.13 -38.77
CA ASN A 802 1.08 51.54 -38.91
C ASN A 802 -0.44 51.72 -38.94
N LYS A 803 -0.99 52.42 -37.95
CA LYS A 803 -2.29 53.10 -38.11
C LYS A 803 -2.07 54.27 -39.06
N LYS A 804 -2.27 54.05 -40.37
CA LYS A 804 -2.65 55.13 -41.27
C LYS A 804 -4.13 55.45 -41.01
N LYS A 805 -4.39 56.74 -40.74
CA LYS A 805 -5.70 57.40 -40.82
C LYS A 805 -6.46 56.92 -42.06
N ILE A 806 -7.78 56.80 -41.96
CA ILE A 806 -8.75 57.66 -42.69
C ILE A 806 -10.17 57.35 -42.17
N SER A 807 -10.93 58.43 -42.13
CA SER A 807 -12.29 58.68 -41.68
C SER A 807 -13.39 57.95 -42.45
N SER A 808 -14.49 57.67 -41.73
CA SER A 808 -15.91 57.69 -42.13
C SER A 808 -16.31 57.54 -43.61
N SER A 809 -17.12 56.52 -43.91
CA SER A 809 -18.49 56.61 -44.51
C SER A 809 -18.91 55.28 -45.17
N PRO A 810 -20.21 54.90 -45.20
CA PRO A 810 -20.69 53.53 -45.38
C PRO A 810 -21.34 53.24 -46.75
N LEU A 811 -21.85 52.00 -46.90
CA LEU A 811 -22.95 51.50 -47.76
C LEU A 811 -22.62 50.49 -48.88
N ALA A 812 -23.53 49.49 -48.89
CA ALA A 812 -24.17 48.83 -50.04
C ALA A 812 -23.51 47.62 -50.73
N ALA A 813 -24.16 46.47 -50.48
CA ALA A 813 -24.88 45.62 -51.44
C ALA A 813 -24.12 44.71 -52.43
N HIS A 814 -24.73 43.52 -52.59
CA HIS A 814 -24.71 42.62 -53.76
C HIS A 814 -23.41 41.85 -54.04
N LYS A 815 -23.40 40.63 -54.56
CA LYS A 815 -24.35 39.53 -54.85
C LYS A 815 -23.47 38.46 -55.52
N ASP A 816 -23.82 37.18 -55.40
CA ASP A 816 -23.46 36.08 -56.32
C ASP A 816 -21.95 35.74 -56.43
N ALA A 817 -21.48 34.57 -56.83
CA ALA A 817 -21.91 33.19 -56.91
C ALA A 817 -20.62 32.41 -57.24
N ASP A 818 -20.71 31.08 -57.17
CA ASP A 818 -19.84 30.07 -57.79
C ASP A 818 -18.60 29.55 -57.02
N GLU A 819 -18.80 28.27 -56.69
CA GLU A 819 -17.96 27.18 -56.19
C GLU A 819 -16.92 26.73 -57.25
N PRO A 820 -15.94 25.86 -56.92
CA PRO A 820 -16.09 24.58 -56.20
C PRO A 820 -15.31 24.43 -54.89
#